data_AF-A0A7R9AYJ8-F1
#
_entry.id   AF-A0A7R9AYJ8-F1
#
_cell.length_a   1.000
_cell.length_b   1.000
_cell.length_c   1.000
_cell.angle_alpha   90.00
_cell.angle_beta   90.00
_cell.angle_gamma   90.00
#
_symmetry.space_group_name_H-M   'P 1'
#
loop_
_entity.id
_entity.type
_entity.pdbx_description
1 polymer ?
#
loop_
_entity_poly.entity_id
_entity_poly.type
_entity_poly.pdbx_seq_one_letter_code
_entity_poly.pdbx_strand_id
1 'polypeptide(L)'
;MCLNVIPLVKLFLFTSKTILRRSSKTSCLNLMQISNNKVEVKYRPTYKLQNKILDFFREHKSYKNNTVQVDSLENNNFSNTYLQDLEKSQHKTQTLISSLSSDELVKFIYELGKYSQEQDIDYLNLIYMIDDECCLRIKTMTTREVLKTIDAWIYCGAERLVSLNFYLLFMKQISTWLTENNLSRQELLQSLFYVALKKQFTQVNAVMKHGMKLFIENHNVAEMSVEELSILASVAFKTSTKVTSPQIISAVIHTLNTDLVHLLHEPAFFVSLVKLLRHAKHHDFNLLHKIAHVLTSCNSTRDNLNFTAKVHLLALYADALYFEEHLLYVLVNSCFTDFITLCESPTNLVINSYLSGRARLKDISRFLWAISYLGVDCDLNGSVKHFEKALLDRINVNEHRRNPGDLIDSVLSMWMIGFQSEPLFVNSTTRNIISRMKSKGSYRDTARLMLLLTCVSIEAPQLLNSYHTELLKEETYFQKTNATQISNKRPFLKTIDHRVIEEMDDTSSLFTFLEDQVWVIREFQLVESVKISNFHSMKDHSYEINTFGNIDDDDDYDYDDDDDDDDDDDDDDDDYIAMDDKRNKVVITGFGPFGEHDVNASWVVVKLLSTMNIKEDLGVELLIEEIPVGYECVSSKVPHLWEKHKPLLVIHVGVSSRDNTIVLEGCAHKSGYTKYDIFGLTPPQGQCSLGENNRLENALDLKYISSEVNKANLDVITTVSTDAGRYLCEFIYYTSLSIDASRTLFIHVPPLNKTYSAEKMAACIKTIISVIIKDIFTTKPNSL
;
A
#
# COMPACT_ATOMS: atom_id res chain seq x y z
N MET A 1 -26.58 -16.24 36.40
CA MET A 1 -26.17 -15.31 37.47
C MET A 1 -25.28 -14.19 36.91
N CYS A 2 -25.68 -13.52 35.81
CA CYS A 2 -24.82 -12.56 35.09
C CYS A 2 -25.36 -11.11 35.14
N LEU A 3 -25.83 -10.66 36.32
CA LEU A 3 -26.45 -9.33 36.46
C LEU A 3 -25.88 -8.47 37.62
N ASN A 4 -24.87 -8.94 38.38
CA ASN A 4 -24.47 -8.27 39.62
C ASN A 4 -23.10 -7.55 39.61
N VAL A 5 -22.39 -7.43 38.48
CA VAL A 5 -21.13 -6.64 38.41
C VAL A 5 -21.37 -5.16 38.05
N ILE A 6 -22.61 -4.81 37.68
CA ILE A 6 -23.00 -3.48 37.16
C ILE A 6 -22.97 -2.32 38.19
N PRO A 7 -23.16 -2.51 39.52
CA PRO A 7 -23.14 -1.38 40.47
C PRO A 7 -21.74 -0.87 40.86
N LEU A 8 -20.70 -1.72 40.84
CA LEU A 8 -19.35 -1.37 41.31
C LEU A 8 -18.56 -0.55 40.26
N VAL A 9 -18.77 -0.83 38.97
CA VAL A 9 -18.22 -0.02 37.86
C VAL A 9 -18.89 1.36 37.80
N LYS A 10 -20.17 1.47 38.19
CA LYS A 10 -20.90 2.74 38.28
C LYS A 10 -20.34 3.70 39.32
N LEU A 11 -19.75 3.20 40.42
CA LEU A 11 -19.14 4.03 41.46
C LEU A 11 -17.77 4.60 41.05
N PHE A 12 -17.03 3.87 40.20
CA PHE A 12 -15.66 4.22 39.78
C PHE A 12 -15.58 5.18 38.57
N LEU A 13 -16.56 5.11 37.66
CA LEU A 13 -16.68 6.06 36.55
C LEU A 13 -17.16 7.46 37.01
N PHE A 14 -17.87 7.53 38.15
CA PHE A 14 -18.35 8.80 38.72
C PHE A 14 -17.23 9.58 39.44
N THR A 15 -16.22 8.90 40.00
CA THR A 15 -15.11 9.54 40.73
C THR A 15 -14.06 10.14 39.80
N SER A 16 -13.81 9.54 38.63
CA SER A 16 -12.86 10.07 37.63
C SER A 16 -13.33 11.40 37.00
N LYS A 17 -14.65 11.61 36.83
CA LYS A 17 -15.24 12.91 36.47
C LYS A 17 -15.12 13.98 37.57
N THR A 18 -14.87 13.57 38.82
CA THR A 18 -14.83 14.47 39.98
C THR A 18 -13.39 14.90 40.31
N ILE A 19 -12.39 14.10 39.98
CA ILE A 19 -10.97 14.38 40.26
C ILE A 19 -10.37 15.36 39.25
N LEU A 20 -10.75 15.30 37.97
CA LEU A 20 -10.34 16.30 36.95
C LEU A 20 -11.10 17.64 37.05
N ARG A 21 -12.15 17.72 37.88
CA ARG A 21 -12.85 18.99 38.20
C ARG A 21 -12.18 19.81 39.31
N ARG A 22 -11.08 19.32 39.92
CA ARG A 22 -10.47 19.94 41.10
C ARG A 22 -9.11 20.62 40.91
N SER A 23 -8.56 20.72 39.68
CA SER A 23 -7.26 21.38 39.46
C SER A 23 -7.22 22.52 38.43
N SER A 24 -8.34 23.03 37.92
CA SER A 24 -8.34 24.23 37.03
C SER A 24 -9.30 25.36 37.43
N LYS A 25 -9.73 25.42 38.70
CA LYS A 25 -10.35 26.63 39.26
C LYS A 25 -9.31 27.57 39.85
N THR A 26 -8.43 28.10 39.00
CA THR A 26 -7.76 29.38 39.29
C THR A 26 -7.21 29.97 37.99
N SER A 27 -7.79 31.13 37.64
CA SER A 27 -7.15 32.17 36.84
C SER A 27 -6.98 31.92 35.34
N CYS A 28 -8.07 32.08 34.57
CA CYS A 28 -8.02 32.68 33.22
C CYS A 28 -9.39 33.29 32.86
N LEU A 29 -9.89 34.16 33.75
CA LEU A 29 -10.91 35.16 33.42
C LEU A 29 -10.15 36.40 32.97
N ASN A 30 -9.97 36.52 31.65
CA ASN A 30 -9.76 37.74 30.86
C ASN A 30 -8.97 37.37 29.60
N LEU A 31 -9.66 37.30 28.46
CA LEU A 31 -9.24 37.73 27.13
C LEU A 31 -10.31 37.30 26.10
N MET A 32 -11.53 37.83 26.27
CA MET A 32 -12.45 38.00 25.14
C MET A 32 -12.53 39.49 24.83
N GLN A 33 -11.61 39.96 24.00
CA GLN A 33 -11.87 41.07 23.10
C GLN A 33 -11.48 40.60 21.70
N ILE A 34 -12.47 40.01 21.02
CA ILE A 34 -12.42 39.82 19.57
C ILE A 34 -12.54 41.22 18.98
N SER A 35 -11.40 41.85 18.69
CA SER A 35 -11.38 43.02 17.83
C SER A 35 -11.63 42.54 16.40
N ASN A 36 -12.75 42.98 15.83
CA ASN A 36 -13.06 42.91 14.41
C ASN A 36 -11.97 43.61 13.59
N ASN A 37 -10.89 42.90 13.27
CA ASN A 37 -10.04 43.24 12.16
C ASN A 37 -10.28 42.19 11.07
N LYS A 38 -10.90 42.63 9.98
CA LYS A 38 -10.90 41.91 8.70
C LYS A 38 -9.45 41.69 8.29
N VAL A 39 -8.87 40.58 8.72
CA VAL A 39 -7.66 40.05 8.09
C VAL A 39 -8.12 39.49 6.76
N GLU A 40 -7.71 40.13 5.66
CA GLU A 40 -7.76 39.49 4.34
C GLU A 40 -6.98 38.18 4.44
N VAL A 41 -7.70 37.07 4.56
CA VAL A 41 -7.13 35.73 4.41
C VAL A 41 -6.79 35.59 2.94
N LYS A 42 -5.55 35.93 2.58
CA LYS A 42 -4.98 35.59 1.26
C LYS A 42 -4.97 34.07 1.14
N TYR A 43 -6.00 33.53 0.51
CA TYR A 43 -6.05 32.14 0.10
C TYR A 43 -4.91 31.92 -0.92
N ARG A 44 -3.73 31.53 -0.43
CA ARG A 44 -2.60 31.19 -1.29
C ARG A 44 -2.92 29.82 -1.89
N PRO A 45 -3.07 29.69 -3.22
CA PRO A 45 -3.25 28.38 -3.83
C PRO A 45 -2.05 27.52 -3.42
N THR A 46 -2.29 26.40 -2.75
CA THR A 46 -1.24 25.41 -2.48
C THR A 46 -0.71 24.93 -3.82
N TYR A 47 0.43 25.47 -4.26
CA TYR A 47 1.24 24.86 -5.31
C TYR A 47 1.51 23.42 -4.88
N LYS A 48 0.89 22.46 -5.57
CA LYS A 48 1.11 21.03 -5.30
C LYS A 48 2.61 20.78 -5.40
N LEU A 49 3.21 20.07 -4.44
CA LEU A 49 4.64 19.73 -4.41
C LEU A 49 5.17 19.26 -5.78
N GLN A 50 4.36 18.49 -6.51
CA GLN A 50 4.68 18.06 -7.87
C GLN A 50 4.99 19.22 -8.82
N ASN A 51 4.18 20.28 -8.82
CA ASN A 51 4.41 21.45 -9.67
C ASN A 51 5.71 22.15 -9.26
N LYS A 52 5.95 22.35 -7.96
CA LYS A 52 7.22 22.93 -7.48
C LYS A 52 8.45 22.13 -7.92
N ILE A 53 8.36 20.80 -7.91
CA ILE A 53 9.46 19.95 -8.39
C ILE A 53 9.65 20.08 -9.90
N LEU A 54 8.56 20.13 -10.68
CA LEU A 54 8.62 20.32 -12.12
C LEU A 54 9.19 21.71 -12.48
N ASP A 55 8.78 22.76 -11.77
CA ASP A 55 9.31 24.11 -11.94
C ASP A 55 10.81 24.15 -11.61
N PHE A 56 11.22 23.50 -10.51
CA PHE A 56 12.64 23.32 -10.18
C PHE A 56 13.42 22.65 -11.32
N PHE A 57 12.92 21.55 -11.89
CA PHE A 57 13.61 20.89 -13.01
C PHE A 57 13.73 21.79 -14.25
N ARG A 58 12.73 22.63 -14.52
CA ARG A 58 12.70 23.49 -15.71
C ARG A 58 13.59 24.73 -15.58
N GLU A 59 13.70 25.28 -14.39
CA GLU A 59 14.45 26.51 -14.12
C GLU A 59 15.93 26.23 -13.77
N HIS A 60 16.21 25.10 -13.14
CA HIS A 60 17.54 24.79 -12.63
C HIS A 60 18.52 24.44 -13.77
N LYS A 61 19.70 25.08 -13.76
CA LYS A 61 20.70 24.98 -14.85
C LYS A 61 21.09 23.55 -15.20
N SER A 62 21.19 22.67 -14.21
CA SER A 62 21.60 21.27 -14.40
C SER A 62 20.47 20.33 -14.85
N TYR A 63 19.20 20.69 -14.63
CA TYR A 63 18.04 19.84 -14.95
C TYR A 63 17.34 20.27 -16.24
N LYS A 64 17.33 21.58 -16.54
CA LYS A 64 16.56 22.18 -17.64
C LYS A 64 16.85 21.59 -19.02
N ASN A 65 18.06 21.06 -19.22
CA ASN A 65 18.42 20.42 -20.49
C ASN A 65 17.63 19.14 -20.77
N ASN A 66 16.99 18.57 -19.74
CA ASN A 66 16.16 17.35 -19.79
C ASN A 66 14.66 17.67 -19.76
N THR A 67 14.26 18.95 -19.83
CA THR A 67 12.85 19.37 -19.81
C THR A 67 12.46 20.10 -21.09
N VAL A 68 11.16 20.25 -21.30
CA VAL A 68 10.63 21.08 -22.39
C VAL A 68 10.91 22.55 -22.07
N GLN A 69 11.47 23.30 -23.03
CA GLN A 69 11.83 24.71 -22.87
C GLN A 69 10.76 25.62 -23.49
N VAL A 70 9.98 26.28 -22.64
CA VAL A 70 8.76 27.02 -23.02
C VAL A 70 9.04 28.22 -23.94
N ASP A 71 10.11 28.98 -23.69
CA ASP A 71 10.41 30.24 -24.41
C ASP A 71 10.83 30.03 -25.87
N SER A 72 11.22 28.80 -26.24
CA SER A 72 11.65 28.46 -27.61
C SER A 72 10.50 28.07 -28.54
N LEU A 73 9.24 28.16 -28.07
CA LEU A 73 8.05 27.58 -28.69
C LEU A 73 7.06 28.61 -29.24
N GLU A 74 7.22 29.90 -28.92
CA GLU A 74 6.33 30.96 -29.46
C GLU A 74 6.50 31.18 -30.97
N ASN A 75 7.56 30.62 -31.57
CA ASN A 75 7.79 30.59 -33.01
C ASN A 75 7.61 29.14 -33.54
N ASN A 76 6.38 28.68 -33.82
CA ASN A 76 6.01 27.85 -35.00
C ASN A 76 4.70 27.01 -34.88
N ASN A 77 3.94 27.05 -35.99
CA ASN A 77 3.05 26.06 -36.66
C ASN A 77 1.99 25.19 -35.95
N PHE A 78 1.97 25.03 -34.63
CA PHE A 78 0.98 24.16 -33.96
C PHE A 78 -0.10 24.97 -33.21
N SER A 79 -0.87 25.78 -33.93
CA SER A 79 -1.99 26.53 -33.33
C SER A 79 -3.13 25.60 -32.91
N ASN A 80 -4.01 26.04 -31.99
CA ASN A 80 -5.23 25.31 -31.64
C ASN A 80 -6.10 24.95 -32.86
N THR A 81 -6.12 25.82 -33.87
CA THR A 81 -6.80 25.55 -35.16
C THR A 81 -6.15 24.41 -35.95
N TYR A 82 -4.82 24.27 -35.89
CA TYR A 82 -4.10 23.19 -36.56
C TYR A 82 -4.37 21.82 -35.90
N LEU A 83 -4.44 21.78 -34.57
CA LEU A 83 -4.79 20.56 -33.82
C LEU A 83 -6.22 20.09 -34.15
N GLN A 84 -7.18 21.02 -34.20
CA GLN A 84 -8.57 20.74 -34.59
C GLN A 84 -8.72 20.24 -36.04
N ASP A 85 -7.81 20.62 -36.94
CA ASP A 85 -7.82 20.17 -38.33
C ASP A 85 -7.17 18.79 -38.52
N LEU A 86 -6.25 18.41 -37.62
CA LEU A 86 -5.64 17.07 -37.58
C LEU A 86 -6.60 15.99 -37.07
N GLU A 87 -7.54 16.34 -36.20
CA GLU A 87 -8.57 15.42 -35.69
C GLU A 87 -9.48 14.91 -36.83
N LYS A 88 -9.68 15.69 -37.90
CA LYS A 88 -10.64 15.38 -38.97
C LYS A 88 -10.17 14.35 -40.01
N SER A 89 -8.90 13.91 -40.00
CA SER A 89 -8.37 12.98 -41.02
C SER A 89 -7.27 12.04 -40.50
N GLN A 90 -7.67 10.87 -39.99
CA GLN A 90 -6.79 9.88 -39.33
C GLN A 90 -5.54 9.46 -40.15
N HIS A 91 -5.67 9.23 -41.46
CA HIS A 91 -4.54 8.81 -42.31
C HIS A 91 -3.51 9.92 -42.58
N LYS A 92 -3.95 11.18 -42.69
CA LYS A 92 -3.01 12.31 -42.85
C LYS A 92 -2.24 12.55 -41.55
N THR A 93 -2.90 12.33 -40.41
CA THR A 93 -2.34 12.55 -39.07
C THR A 93 -1.23 11.55 -38.73
N GLN A 94 -1.38 10.25 -39.04
CA GLN A 94 -0.31 9.27 -38.81
C GLN A 94 0.96 9.58 -39.63
N THR A 95 0.77 9.96 -40.90
CA THR A 95 1.88 10.30 -41.81
C THR A 95 2.63 11.53 -41.30
N LEU A 96 1.91 12.53 -40.80
CA LEU A 96 2.50 13.72 -40.20
C LEU A 96 3.31 13.37 -38.94
N ILE A 97 2.71 12.65 -37.98
CA ILE A 97 3.38 12.28 -36.72
C ILE A 97 4.69 11.54 -37.01
N SER A 98 4.66 10.58 -37.94
CA SER A 98 5.83 9.80 -38.34
C SER A 98 6.93 10.66 -38.99
N SER A 99 6.56 11.80 -39.60
CA SER A 99 7.51 12.72 -40.26
C SER A 99 8.14 13.75 -39.32
N LEU A 100 7.60 13.94 -38.11
CA LEU A 100 8.15 14.89 -37.14
C LEU A 100 9.51 14.41 -36.63
N SER A 101 10.46 15.32 -36.43
CA SER A 101 11.68 15.04 -35.65
C SER A 101 11.36 14.77 -34.16
N SER A 102 12.30 14.21 -33.40
CA SER A 102 12.10 13.97 -31.95
C SER A 102 11.79 15.26 -31.19
N ASP A 103 12.48 16.36 -31.51
CA ASP A 103 12.22 17.65 -30.88
C ASP A 103 10.83 18.20 -31.27
N GLU A 104 10.41 18.09 -32.53
CA GLU A 104 9.08 18.52 -32.96
C GLU A 104 7.97 17.67 -32.32
N LEU A 105 8.19 16.36 -32.16
CA LEU A 105 7.26 15.46 -31.50
C LEU A 105 7.05 15.84 -30.02
N VAL A 106 8.13 16.13 -29.30
CA VAL A 106 8.09 16.61 -27.90
C VAL A 106 7.30 17.92 -27.79
N LYS A 107 7.54 18.86 -28.72
CA LYS A 107 6.79 20.12 -28.78
C LYS A 107 5.30 19.89 -29.06
N PHE A 108 4.99 18.96 -29.95
CA PHE A 108 3.63 18.60 -30.28
C PHE A 108 2.87 18.02 -29.08
N ILE A 109 3.50 17.11 -28.32
CA ILE A 109 2.94 16.56 -27.07
C ILE A 109 2.67 17.67 -26.06
N TYR A 110 3.62 18.60 -25.91
CA TYR A 110 3.48 19.73 -24.99
C TYR A 110 2.29 20.63 -25.35
N GLU A 111 2.15 21.02 -26.62
CA GLU A 111 1.00 21.82 -27.07
C GLU A 111 -0.33 21.06 -26.92
N LEU A 112 -0.34 19.75 -27.19
CA LEU A 112 -1.51 18.90 -26.96
C LEU A 112 -1.95 18.88 -25.49
N GLY A 113 -1.00 18.95 -24.55
CA GLY A 113 -1.28 19.07 -23.12
C GLY A 113 -2.07 20.34 -22.74
N LYS A 114 -1.91 21.44 -23.48
CA LYS A 114 -2.65 22.69 -23.24
C LYS A 114 -4.12 22.63 -23.67
N TYR A 115 -4.45 21.73 -24.59
CA TYR A 115 -5.77 21.64 -25.23
C TYR A 115 -6.76 20.68 -24.52
N SER A 116 -6.47 20.22 -23.30
CA SER A 116 -7.14 19.06 -22.69
C SER A 116 -8.68 19.08 -22.74
N GLN A 117 -9.27 18.18 -23.53
CA GLN A 117 -10.71 17.87 -23.58
C GLN A 117 -10.88 16.38 -23.24
N GLU A 118 -11.04 16.05 -21.95
CA GLU A 118 -11.00 14.66 -21.45
C GLU A 118 -12.11 13.74 -21.98
N GLN A 119 -13.15 14.29 -22.63
CA GLN A 119 -14.29 13.53 -23.15
C GLN A 119 -14.31 13.40 -24.68
N ASP A 120 -13.28 13.92 -25.36
CA ASP A 120 -13.20 13.88 -26.81
C ASP A 120 -12.47 12.60 -27.28
N ILE A 121 -13.16 11.79 -28.08
CA ILE A 121 -12.65 10.52 -28.61
C ILE A 121 -11.49 10.77 -29.58
N ASP A 122 -11.53 11.86 -30.35
CA ASP A 122 -10.51 12.18 -31.34
C ASP A 122 -9.20 12.63 -30.67
N TYR A 123 -9.30 13.32 -29.54
CA TYR A 123 -8.18 13.66 -28.68
C TYR A 123 -7.49 12.42 -28.08
N LEU A 124 -8.26 11.43 -27.63
CA LEU A 124 -7.70 10.17 -27.11
C LEU A 124 -7.02 9.34 -28.21
N ASN A 125 -7.62 9.26 -29.40
CA ASN A 125 -7.00 8.60 -30.55
C ASN A 125 -5.66 9.24 -30.93
N LEU A 126 -5.60 10.58 -30.93
CA LEU A 126 -4.36 11.31 -31.20
C LEU A 126 -3.28 11.01 -30.15
N ILE A 127 -3.63 10.92 -28.86
CA ILE A 127 -2.70 10.53 -27.80
C ILE A 127 -2.11 9.14 -28.06
N TYR A 128 -2.94 8.15 -28.40
CA TYR A 128 -2.46 6.79 -28.65
C TYR A 128 -1.57 6.71 -29.90
N MET A 129 -1.87 7.46 -30.96
CA MET A 129 -1.02 7.51 -32.15
C MET A 129 0.37 8.09 -31.84
N ILE A 130 0.44 9.13 -31.00
CA ILE A 130 1.71 9.73 -30.58
C ILE A 130 2.46 8.79 -29.62
N ASP A 131 1.74 8.10 -28.72
CA ASP A 131 2.32 7.11 -27.80
C ASP A 131 2.99 5.96 -28.57
N ASP A 132 2.30 5.41 -29.59
CA ASP A 132 2.84 4.39 -30.47
C ASP A 132 4.12 4.86 -31.19
N GLU A 133 4.12 6.09 -31.73
CA GLU A 133 5.31 6.67 -32.36
C GLU A 133 6.47 6.84 -31.36
N CYS A 134 6.19 7.32 -30.15
CA CYS A 134 7.20 7.43 -29.09
C CYS A 134 7.76 6.05 -28.71
N CYS A 135 6.92 5.01 -28.68
CA CYS A 135 7.32 3.63 -28.41
C CYS A 135 8.27 3.07 -29.48
N LEU A 136 8.04 3.41 -30.75
CA LEU A 136 8.93 3.01 -31.86
C LEU A 136 10.32 3.65 -31.73
N ARG A 137 10.37 4.92 -31.28
CA ARG A 137 11.60 5.71 -31.21
C ARG A 137 12.44 5.47 -29.96
N ILE A 138 11.85 5.00 -28.85
CA ILE A 138 12.54 4.95 -27.55
C ILE A 138 13.89 4.22 -27.58
N LYS A 139 14.03 3.18 -28.42
CA LYS A 139 15.27 2.39 -28.54
C LYS A 139 16.45 3.17 -29.11
N THR A 140 16.21 4.25 -29.86
CA THR A 140 17.24 5.09 -30.46
C THR A 140 17.36 6.46 -29.80
N MET A 141 16.50 6.75 -28.83
CA MET A 141 16.52 8.01 -28.08
C MET A 141 17.64 8.00 -27.03
N THR A 142 18.30 9.14 -26.88
CA THR A 142 19.21 9.41 -25.76
C THR A 142 18.43 9.55 -24.44
N THR A 143 19.11 9.37 -23.30
CA THR A 143 18.53 9.57 -21.96
C THR A 143 17.78 10.90 -21.84
N ARG A 144 18.41 11.98 -22.30
CA ARG A 144 17.84 13.33 -22.31
C ARG A 144 16.57 13.43 -23.17
N GLU A 145 16.53 12.81 -24.34
CA GLU A 145 15.33 12.82 -25.19
C GLU A 145 14.18 12.08 -24.51
N VAL A 146 14.46 10.93 -23.88
CA VAL A 146 13.44 10.17 -23.14
C VAL A 146 12.87 11.00 -21.98
N LEU A 147 13.74 11.64 -21.20
CA LEU A 147 13.31 12.50 -20.08
C LEU A 147 12.49 13.71 -20.56
N LYS A 148 12.87 14.34 -21.68
CA LYS A 148 12.09 15.43 -22.28
C LYS A 148 10.71 14.96 -22.75
N THR A 149 10.63 13.79 -23.37
CA THR A 149 9.34 13.23 -23.81
C THR A 149 8.44 12.93 -22.62
N ILE A 150 8.99 12.42 -21.51
CA ILE A 150 8.23 12.24 -20.26
C ILE A 150 7.76 13.59 -19.70
N ASP A 151 8.64 14.60 -19.63
CA ASP A 151 8.27 15.94 -19.17
C ASP A 151 7.14 16.55 -20.02
N ALA A 152 7.17 16.36 -21.35
CA ALA A 152 6.10 16.79 -22.24
C ALA A 152 4.78 16.08 -21.92
N TRP A 153 4.80 14.75 -21.77
CA TRP A 153 3.60 13.97 -21.44
C TRP A 153 2.97 14.33 -20.10
N ILE A 154 3.75 14.86 -19.14
CA ILE A 154 3.21 15.33 -17.86
C ILE A 154 2.22 16.48 -18.05
N TYR A 155 2.35 17.30 -19.11
CA TYR A 155 1.38 18.35 -19.44
C TYR A 155 0.02 17.80 -19.90
N CYS A 156 -0.01 16.60 -20.48
CA CYS A 156 -1.27 15.89 -20.75
C CYS A 156 -1.89 15.27 -19.49
N GLY A 157 -1.20 15.31 -18.35
CA GLY A 157 -1.63 14.80 -17.06
C GLY A 157 -0.85 13.57 -16.61
N ALA A 158 -0.29 13.63 -15.40
CA ALA A 158 0.53 12.55 -14.83
C ALA A 158 -0.22 11.21 -14.68
N GLU A 159 -1.53 11.24 -14.41
CA GLU A 159 -2.36 10.01 -14.34
C GLU A 159 -2.49 9.34 -15.71
N ARG A 160 -2.49 10.13 -16.79
CA ARG A 160 -2.51 9.62 -18.15
C ARG A 160 -1.16 9.05 -18.56
N LEU A 161 -0.06 9.78 -18.30
CA LEU A 161 1.30 9.32 -18.56
C LEU A 161 1.54 7.89 -18.04
N VAL A 162 1.16 7.59 -16.79
CA VAL A 162 1.43 6.27 -16.18
C VAL A 162 0.59 5.13 -16.79
N SER A 163 -0.37 5.45 -17.66
CA SER A 163 -1.18 4.49 -18.42
C SER A 163 -0.71 4.27 -19.86
N LEU A 164 0.26 5.07 -20.34
CA LEU A 164 0.81 4.98 -21.70
C LEU A 164 1.82 3.82 -21.86
N ASN A 165 1.92 3.27 -23.07
CA ASN A 165 2.90 2.24 -23.40
C ASN A 165 4.32 2.80 -23.36
N PHE A 166 4.52 4.07 -23.74
CA PHE A 166 5.82 4.73 -23.65
C PHE A 166 6.34 4.76 -22.20
N TYR A 167 5.47 4.98 -21.21
CA TYR A 167 5.86 4.92 -19.80
C TYR A 167 6.30 3.51 -19.38
N LEU A 168 5.65 2.46 -19.88
CA LEU A 168 6.06 1.07 -19.62
C LEU A 168 7.44 0.77 -20.23
N LEU A 169 7.72 1.28 -21.44
CA LEU A 169 9.03 1.12 -22.06
C LEU A 169 10.10 1.95 -21.33
N PHE A 170 9.77 3.15 -20.86
CA PHE A 170 10.66 3.93 -19.97
C PHE A 170 11.02 3.14 -18.69
N MET A 171 10.05 2.47 -18.06
CA MET A 171 10.31 1.64 -16.87
C MET A 171 11.27 0.46 -17.16
N LYS A 172 11.26 -0.08 -18.37
CA LYS A 172 12.24 -1.09 -18.82
C LYS A 172 13.60 -0.45 -19.05
N GLN A 173 13.63 0.67 -19.77
CA GLN A 173 14.84 1.40 -20.12
C GLN A 173 15.60 1.88 -18.88
N ILE A 174 14.91 2.42 -17.87
CA ILE A 174 15.56 2.83 -16.61
C ILE A 174 16.19 1.64 -15.88
N SER A 175 15.56 0.46 -15.92
CA SER A 175 16.14 -0.73 -15.28
C SER A 175 17.48 -1.12 -15.92
N THR A 176 17.58 -0.99 -17.25
CA THR A 176 18.83 -1.15 -18.00
C THR A 176 19.85 -0.08 -17.60
N TRP A 177 19.46 1.19 -17.58
CA TRP A 177 20.34 2.31 -17.21
C TRP A 177 20.91 2.20 -15.79
N LEU A 178 20.10 1.72 -14.84
CA LEU A 178 20.56 1.46 -13.48
C LEU A 178 21.59 0.31 -13.46
N THR A 179 21.34 -0.77 -14.19
CA THR A 179 22.26 -1.91 -14.26
C THR A 179 23.60 -1.54 -14.91
N GLU A 180 23.58 -0.68 -15.92
CA GLU A 180 24.77 -0.15 -16.60
C GLU A 180 25.46 0.99 -15.84
N ASN A 181 24.85 1.48 -14.76
CA ASN A 181 25.31 2.64 -13.97
C ASN A 181 25.70 3.86 -14.83
N ASN A 182 24.87 4.19 -15.81
CA ASN A 182 25.21 5.16 -16.86
C ASN A 182 24.51 6.54 -16.71
N LEU A 183 23.81 6.78 -15.60
CA LEU A 183 23.06 8.01 -15.36
C LEU A 183 23.87 9.01 -14.55
N SER A 184 23.85 10.28 -14.97
CA SER A 184 24.31 11.37 -14.11
C SER A 184 23.39 11.53 -12.90
N ARG A 185 23.87 12.22 -11.85
CA ARG A 185 23.07 12.55 -10.65
C ARG A 185 21.72 13.19 -11.00
N GLN A 186 21.73 14.13 -11.95
CA GLN A 186 20.54 14.87 -12.34
C GLN A 186 19.56 13.97 -13.10
N GLU A 187 20.06 13.17 -14.04
CA GLU A 187 19.23 12.21 -14.79
C GLU A 187 18.65 11.16 -13.86
N LEU A 188 19.43 10.65 -12.90
CA LEU A 188 18.97 9.66 -11.93
C LEU A 188 17.87 10.25 -11.04
N LEU A 189 18.07 11.41 -10.40
CA LEU A 189 17.05 12.00 -9.52
C LEU A 189 15.75 12.32 -10.28
N GLN A 190 15.85 12.87 -11.49
CA GLN A 190 14.71 13.17 -12.34
C GLN A 190 13.98 11.90 -12.78
N SER A 191 14.72 10.85 -13.14
CA SER A 191 14.16 9.54 -13.48
C SER A 191 13.41 8.92 -12.30
N LEU A 192 14.01 8.94 -11.10
CA LEU A 192 13.37 8.43 -9.88
C LEU A 192 12.07 9.20 -9.56
N PHE A 193 12.04 10.51 -9.82
CA PHE A 193 10.81 11.29 -9.71
C PHE A 193 9.72 10.85 -10.67
N TYR A 194 10.05 10.61 -11.95
CA TYR A 194 9.09 10.14 -12.95
C TYR A 194 8.61 8.70 -12.67
N VAL A 195 9.49 7.82 -12.22
CA VAL A 195 9.14 6.48 -11.72
C VAL A 195 8.13 6.57 -10.57
N ALA A 196 8.35 7.48 -9.62
CA ALA A 196 7.47 7.66 -8.46
C ALA A 196 6.09 8.29 -8.78
N LEU A 197 5.82 8.67 -10.03
CA LEU A 197 4.47 9.09 -10.45
C LEU A 197 3.48 7.92 -10.41
N LYS A 198 3.92 6.70 -10.74
CA LYS A 198 3.12 5.48 -10.57
C LYS A 198 3.27 4.97 -9.14
N LYS A 199 2.26 5.23 -8.32
CA LYS A 199 2.27 4.86 -6.90
C LYS A 199 2.17 3.34 -6.73
N GLN A 200 2.93 2.81 -5.77
CA GLN A 200 2.78 1.47 -5.18
C GLN A 200 2.56 0.36 -6.21
N PHE A 201 3.62 0.01 -6.93
CA PHE A 201 3.65 -1.08 -7.90
C PHE A 201 4.96 -1.87 -7.76
N THR A 202 4.92 -3.20 -7.84
CA THR A 202 6.07 -4.06 -7.51
C THR A 202 7.33 -3.71 -8.31
N GLN A 203 7.19 -3.46 -9.61
CA GLN A 203 8.32 -3.05 -10.47
C GLN A 203 8.87 -1.66 -10.08
N VAL A 204 8.00 -0.73 -9.66
CA VAL A 204 8.42 0.61 -9.20
C VAL A 204 9.27 0.50 -7.93
N ASN A 205 8.91 -0.39 -7.01
CA ASN A 205 9.66 -0.59 -5.77
C ASN A 205 11.06 -1.17 -6.02
N ALA A 206 11.18 -2.11 -6.97
CA ALA A 206 12.48 -2.68 -7.35
C ALA A 206 13.41 -1.62 -7.97
N VAL A 207 12.91 -0.86 -8.94
CA VAL A 207 13.64 0.26 -9.57
C VAL A 207 14.03 1.30 -8.52
N MET A 208 13.13 1.61 -7.58
CA MET A 208 13.42 2.58 -6.53
C MET A 208 14.47 2.10 -5.54
N LYS A 209 14.44 0.83 -5.11
CA LYS A 209 15.47 0.27 -4.22
C LYS A 209 16.85 0.30 -4.88
N HIS A 210 16.95 -0.14 -6.14
CA HIS A 210 18.20 -0.14 -6.89
C HIS A 210 18.70 1.29 -7.16
N GLY A 211 17.83 2.17 -7.67
CA GLY A 211 18.19 3.55 -7.98
C GLY A 211 18.60 4.37 -6.75
N MET A 212 17.93 4.16 -5.60
CA MET A 212 18.33 4.79 -4.34
C MET A 212 19.70 4.29 -3.86
N LYS A 213 19.99 2.99 -4.00
CA LYS A 213 21.29 2.40 -3.66
C LYS A 213 22.41 3.05 -4.49
N LEU A 214 22.27 3.07 -5.82
CA LEU A 214 23.24 3.71 -6.71
C LEU A 214 23.39 5.21 -6.45
N PHE A 215 22.29 5.90 -6.12
CA PHE A 215 22.35 7.32 -5.79
C PHE A 215 23.24 7.58 -4.57
N ILE A 216 23.14 6.71 -3.54
CA ILE A 216 23.95 6.80 -2.32
C ILE A 216 25.42 6.44 -2.60
N GLU A 217 25.67 5.39 -3.38
CA GLU A 217 27.02 4.89 -3.66
C GLU A 217 27.83 5.84 -4.56
N ASN A 218 27.18 6.46 -5.54
CA ASN A 218 27.88 7.22 -6.58
C ASN A 218 27.85 8.74 -6.37
N HIS A 219 27.06 9.25 -5.42
CA HIS A 219 26.89 10.70 -5.25
C HIS A 219 26.98 11.13 -3.79
N ASN A 220 27.70 12.22 -3.55
CA ASN A 220 27.80 12.82 -2.22
C ASN A 220 26.46 13.45 -1.81
N VAL A 221 25.72 12.75 -0.93
CA VAL A 221 24.43 13.17 -0.39
C VAL A 221 24.56 14.45 0.45
N ALA A 222 25.72 14.71 1.06
CA ALA A 222 25.95 15.90 1.87
C ALA A 222 25.96 17.21 1.07
N GLU A 223 26.21 17.13 -0.25
CA GLU A 223 26.22 18.29 -1.17
C GLU A 223 24.86 18.50 -1.86
N MET A 224 23.79 17.85 -1.40
CA MET A 224 22.46 18.02 -1.98
C MET A 224 21.83 19.36 -1.62
N SER A 225 21.17 19.97 -2.62
CA SER A 225 20.32 21.12 -2.36
C SER A 225 19.07 20.70 -1.57
N VAL A 226 18.42 21.68 -0.93
CA VAL A 226 17.16 21.48 -0.20
C VAL A 226 16.08 20.86 -1.10
N GLU A 227 16.00 21.31 -2.36
CA GLU A 227 15.07 20.82 -3.37
C GLU A 227 15.38 19.37 -3.75
N GLU A 228 16.64 19.04 -4.05
CA GLU A 228 17.06 17.69 -4.42
C GLU A 228 16.75 16.68 -3.30
N LEU A 229 17.08 17.04 -2.06
CA LEU A 229 16.85 16.19 -0.89
C LEU A 229 15.34 16.04 -0.62
N SER A 230 14.56 17.09 -0.86
CA SER A 230 13.09 17.05 -0.75
C SER A 230 12.45 16.21 -1.86
N ILE A 231 13.01 16.22 -3.08
CA ILE A 231 12.60 15.33 -4.18
C ILE A 231 12.87 13.88 -3.77
N LEU A 232 14.09 13.57 -3.32
CA LEU A 232 14.48 12.24 -2.86
C LEU A 232 13.55 11.73 -1.74
N ALA A 233 13.26 12.59 -0.75
CA ALA A 233 12.33 12.28 0.33
C ALA A 233 10.89 12.03 -0.16
N SER A 234 10.44 12.81 -1.13
CA SER A 234 9.12 12.69 -1.75
C SER A 234 8.96 11.38 -2.54
N VAL A 235 9.97 10.99 -3.33
CA VAL A 235 9.91 9.76 -4.15
C VAL A 235 9.96 8.51 -3.28
N ALA A 236 10.80 8.50 -2.24
CA ALA A 236 10.86 7.41 -1.28
C ALA A 236 9.51 7.22 -0.56
N PHE A 237 8.89 8.33 -0.11
CA PHE A 237 7.59 8.27 0.55
C PHE A 237 6.45 7.82 -0.38
N LYS A 238 6.40 8.29 -1.63
CA LYS A 238 5.33 7.94 -2.60
C LYS A 238 5.36 6.46 -2.99
N THR A 239 6.54 5.86 -2.98
CA THR A 239 6.77 4.44 -3.34
C THR A 239 6.78 3.53 -2.12
N SER A 240 6.59 4.07 -0.91
CA SER A 240 6.77 3.33 0.34
C SER A 240 8.16 2.68 0.46
N THR A 241 9.18 3.25 -0.18
CA THR A 241 10.56 2.75 -0.10
C THR A 241 11.15 3.15 1.25
N LYS A 242 11.53 2.15 2.05
CA LYS A 242 12.15 2.38 3.36
C LYS A 242 13.56 2.93 3.15
N VAL A 243 13.82 4.12 3.71
CA VAL A 243 15.15 4.74 3.69
C VAL A 243 15.79 4.49 5.04
N THR A 244 16.78 3.60 5.08
CA THR A 244 17.57 3.27 6.29
C THR A 244 18.99 3.81 6.23
N SER A 245 19.40 4.42 5.10
CA SER A 245 20.75 4.96 4.93
C SER A 245 21.03 6.09 5.93
N PRO A 246 22.04 5.94 6.82
CA PRO A 246 22.43 6.98 7.75
C PRO A 246 22.85 8.28 7.04
N GLN A 247 23.48 8.17 5.87
CA GLN A 247 23.94 9.34 5.10
C GLN A 247 22.78 10.24 4.67
N ILE A 248 21.68 9.66 4.16
CA ILE A 248 20.48 10.43 3.80
C ILE A 248 19.82 11.02 5.04
N ILE A 249 19.69 10.23 6.11
CA ILE A 249 19.05 10.68 7.35
C ILE A 249 19.83 11.86 7.96
N SER A 250 21.16 11.74 8.08
CA SER A 250 22.03 12.80 8.57
C SER A 250 21.99 14.04 7.69
N ALA A 251 21.97 13.90 6.36
CA ALA A 251 21.81 15.03 5.45
C ALA A 251 20.46 15.75 5.67
N VAL A 252 19.37 15.00 5.81
CA VAL A 252 18.03 15.57 6.07
C VAL A 252 18.00 16.32 7.39
N ILE A 253 18.59 15.77 8.46
CA ILE A 253 18.67 16.42 9.77
C ILE A 253 19.54 17.66 9.69
N HIS A 254 20.69 17.60 9.00
CA HIS A 254 21.56 18.75 8.80
C HIS A 254 20.82 19.88 8.07
N THR A 255 20.17 19.58 6.94
CA THR A 255 19.38 20.55 6.17
C THR A 255 18.23 21.14 7.00
N LEU A 256 17.50 20.31 7.75
CA LEU A 256 16.44 20.79 8.64
C LEU A 256 16.98 21.67 9.78
N ASN A 257 18.20 21.41 10.26
CA ASN A 257 18.83 22.26 11.27
C ASN A 257 19.36 23.57 10.68
N THR A 258 19.98 23.55 9.51
CA THR A 258 20.61 24.73 8.92
C THR A 258 19.58 25.69 8.30
N ASP A 259 18.59 25.16 7.57
CA ASP A 259 17.66 25.95 6.75
C ASP A 259 16.23 25.98 7.31
N LEU A 260 16.05 25.72 8.61
CA LEU A 260 14.72 25.52 9.23
C LEU A 260 13.70 26.61 8.89
N VAL A 261 14.06 27.88 9.09
CA VAL A 261 13.13 29.00 8.88
C VAL A 261 12.71 29.11 7.41
N HIS A 262 13.66 28.95 6.50
CA HIS A 262 13.39 28.93 5.06
C HIS A 262 12.46 27.76 4.69
N LEU A 263 12.73 26.56 5.22
CA LEU A 263 11.89 25.38 5.01
C LEU A 263 10.47 25.53 5.57
N LEU A 264 10.31 26.15 6.73
CA LEU A 264 8.98 26.48 7.29
C LEU A 264 8.23 27.50 6.42
N HIS A 265 8.96 28.34 5.67
CA HIS A 265 8.39 29.20 4.64
C HIS A 265 8.01 28.45 3.35
N GLU A 266 8.52 27.23 3.18
CA GLU A 266 8.31 26.32 2.04
C GLU A 266 7.68 24.97 2.47
N PRO A 267 6.39 24.96 2.91
CA PRO A 267 5.80 23.81 3.60
C PRO A 267 5.80 22.50 2.80
N ALA A 268 5.81 22.57 1.46
CA ALA A 268 5.83 21.39 0.60
C ALA A 268 7.14 20.59 0.73
N PHE A 269 8.28 21.30 0.77
CA PHE A 269 9.60 20.69 0.93
C PHE A 269 9.82 20.24 2.38
N PHE A 270 9.48 21.09 3.35
CA PHE A 270 9.52 20.73 4.77
C PHE A 270 8.76 19.44 5.08
N VAL A 271 7.50 19.32 4.62
CA VAL A 271 6.69 18.12 4.83
C VAL A 271 7.31 16.88 4.18
N SER A 272 8.01 17.03 3.05
CA SER A 272 8.66 15.90 2.38
C SER A 272 9.81 15.35 3.22
N LEU A 273 10.66 16.24 3.75
CA LEU A 273 11.77 15.87 4.65
C LEU A 273 11.26 15.25 5.96
N VAL A 274 10.25 15.87 6.60
CA VAL A 274 9.62 15.33 7.83
C VAL A 274 8.98 13.96 7.59
N LYS A 275 8.38 13.74 6.42
CA LYS A 275 7.82 12.43 6.07
C LYS A 275 8.88 11.36 5.95
N LEU A 276 10.05 11.67 5.40
CA LEU A 276 11.16 10.72 5.33
C LEU A 276 11.63 10.33 6.73
N LEU A 277 11.87 11.30 7.64
CA LEU A 277 12.28 10.99 9.01
C LEU A 277 11.28 10.08 9.73
N ARG A 278 9.98 10.40 9.62
CA ARG A 278 8.90 9.56 10.18
C ARG A 278 8.86 8.16 9.57
N HIS A 279 9.06 8.06 8.26
CA HIS A 279 9.09 6.76 7.57
C HIS A 279 10.33 5.93 7.94
N ALA A 280 11.45 6.59 8.20
CA ALA A 280 12.68 6.00 8.68
C ALA A 280 12.66 5.66 10.18
N LYS A 281 11.62 6.09 10.93
CA LYS A 281 11.55 6.02 12.40
C LYS A 281 12.76 6.65 13.10
N HIS A 282 13.27 7.74 12.53
CA HIS A 282 14.38 8.48 13.11
C HIS A 282 13.88 9.76 13.79
N HIS A 283 14.23 9.93 15.06
CA HIS A 283 13.78 11.04 15.89
C HIS A 283 15.00 11.80 16.44
N ASP A 284 15.13 13.08 16.06
CA ASP A 284 16.19 13.96 16.56
C ASP A 284 15.58 14.99 17.52
N PHE A 285 15.84 14.81 18.82
CA PHE A 285 15.24 15.66 19.87
C PHE A 285 15.75 17.10 19.84
N ASN A 286 16.98 17.36 19.38
CA ASN A 286 17.51 18.72 19.25
C ASN A 286 16.79 19.49 18.15
N LEU A 287 16.55 18.83 17.01
CA LEU A 287 15.76 19.36 15.91
C LEU A 287 14.32 19.62 16.36
N LEU A 288 13.69 18.67 17.08
CA LEU A 288 12.34 18.88 17.62
C LEU A 288 12.30 20.09 18.55
N HIS A 289 13.24 20.19 19.50
CA HIS A 289 13.31 21.35 20.39
C HIS A 289 13.50 22.66 19.62
N LYS A 290 14.36 22.68 18.59
CA LYS A 290 14.59 23.85 17.73
C LYS A 290 13.32 24.25 16.97
N ILE A 291 12.60 23.29 16.40
CA ILE A 291 11.31 23.53 15.73
C ILE A 291 10.31 24.13 16.72
N ALA A 292 10.21 23.56 17.93
CA ALA A 292 9.32 24.06 18.97
C ALA A 292 9.62 25.52 19.28
N HIS A 293 10.89 25.84 19.55
CA HIS A 293 11.33 27.20 19.86
C HIS A 293 11.02 28.20 18.73
N VAL A 294 11.25 27.84 17.46
CA VAL A 294 10.97 28.72 16.31
C VAL A 294 9.46 28.99 16.18
N LEU A 295 8.63 27.96 16.30
CA LEU A 295 7.17 28.09 16.10
C LEU A 295 6.44 28.73 17.28
N THR A 296 6.99 28.63 18.49
CA THR A 296 6.46 29.33 19.68
C THR A 296 6.91 30.79 19.71
N SER A 297 8.14 31.09 19.27
CA SER A 297 8.68 32.46 19.29
C SER A 297 8.24 33.31 18.10
N CYS A 298 7.88 32.71 16.96
CA CYS A 298 7.58 33.44 15.72
C CYS A 298 6.20 33.09 15.16
N ASN A 299 5.20 33.93 15.48
CA ASN A 299 3.83 33.77 14.99
C ASN A 299 3.75 33.76 13.45
N SER A 300 4.48 34.63 12.76
CA SER A 300 4.46 34.70 11.28
C SER A 300 4.95 33.41 10.60
N THR A 301 5.96 32.75 11.17
CA THR A 301 6.46 31.45 10.68
C THR A 301 5.40 30.36 10.88
N ARG A 302 4.77 30.34 12.06
CA ARG A 302 3.71 29.39 12.38
C ARG A 302 2.48 29.57 11.49
N ASP A 303 2.07 30.81 11.26
CA ASP A 303 0.88 31.14 10.48
C ASP A 303 1.10 30.91 8.97
N ASN A 304 2.37 30.85 8.51
CA ASN A 304 2.70 30.48 7.14
C ASN A 304 2.55 28.97 6.85
N LEU A 305 2.58 28.12 7.89
CA LEU A 305 2.31 26.70 7.71
C LEU A 305 0.84 26.48 7.37
N ASN A 306 0.58 25.74 6.29
CA ASN A 306 -0.79 25.29 6.00
C ASN A 306 -1.21 24.13 6.91
N PHE A 307 -2.51 23.85 6.97
CA PHE A 307 -3.08 22.76 7.77
C PHE A 307 -2.33 21.43 7.58
N THR A 308 -2.08 21.01 6.33
CA THR A 308 -1.35 19.77 6.04
C THR A 308 0.04 19.73 6.66
N ALA A 309 0.78 20.84 6.64
CA ALA A 309 2.12 20.92 7.21
C ALA A 309 2.09 20.85 8.74
N LYS A 310 1.16 21.57 9.38
CA LYS A 310 0.96 21.50 10.84
C LYS A 310 0.58 20.09 11.30
N VAL A 311 -0.28 19.40 10.55
CA VAL A 311 -0.67 18.01 10.83
C VAL A 311 0.50 17.04 10.70
N HIS A 312 1.34 17.19 9.67
CA HIS A 312 2.54 16.34 9.54
C HIS A 312 3.58 16.63 10.61
N LEU A 313 3.64 17.87 11.11
CA LEU A 313 4.47 18.23 12.24
C LEU A 313 3.96 17.61 13.53
N LEU A 314 2.67 17.75 13.84
CA LEU A 314 2.06 17.06 15.00
C LEU A 314 2.28 15.55 14.93
N ALA A 315 2.19 14.97 13.73
CA ALA A 315 2.46 13.55 13.53
C ALA A 315 3.94 13.18 13.75
N LEU A 316 4.90 14.09 13.51
CA LEU A 316 6.31 13.88 13.84
C LEU A 316 6.51 13.85 15.35
N TYR A 317 5.90 14.79 16.07
CA TYR A 317 5.96 14.86 17.54
C TYR A 317 5.27 13.65 18.19
N ALA A 318 4.12 13.25 17.65
CA ALA A 318 3.42 12.05 18.06
C ALA A 318 4.25 10.78 17.83
N ASP A 319 4.87 10.61 16.65
CA ASP A 319 5.74 9.45 16.39
C ASP A 319 6.98 9.43 17.31
N ALA A 320 7.55 10.60 17.60
CA ALA A 320 8.72 10.76 18.49
C ALA A 320 8.37 10.70 19.98
N LEU A 321 7.07 10.71 20.31
CA LEU A 321 6.56 10.81 21.68
C LEU A 321 7.19 11.97 22.47
N TYR A 322 7.42 13.07 21.77
CA TYR A 322 8.05 14.27 22.31
C TYR A 322 6.97 15.28 22.70
N PHE A 323 6.83 15.50 24.01
CA PHE A 323 5.82 16.38 24.57
C PHE A 323 6.38 17.77 24.88
N GLU A 324 5.93 18.77 24.12
CA GLU A 324 6.23 20.19 24.37
C GLU A 324 4.89 20.93 24.52
N GLU A 325 4.49 21.17 25.77
CA GLU A 325 3.13 21.60 26.12
C GLU A 325 2.70 22.88 25.39
N HIS A 326 3.57 23.89 25.34
CA HIS A 326 3.25 25.20 24.78
C HIS A 326 3.10 25.16 23.26
N LEU A 327 4.03 24.49 22.56
CA LEU A 327 3.95 24.24 21.13
C LEU A 327 2.70 23.45 20.80
N LEU A 328 2.44 22.34 21.51
CA LEU A 328 1.29 21.49 21.23
C LEU A 328 -0.01 22.27 21.36
N TYR A 329 -0.16 23.04 22.44
CA TYR A 329 -1.32 23.91 22.64
C TYR A 329 -1.49 24.90 21.47
N VAL A 330 -0.43 25.63 21.12
CA VAL A 330 -0.47 26.67 20.09
C VAL A 330 -0.71 26.07 18.69
N LEU A 331 -0.05 24.96 18.37
CA LEU A 331 -0.12 24.31 17.06
C LEU A 331 -1.46 23.60 16.85
N VAL A 332 -1.99 22.93 17.87
CA VAL A 332 -3.31 22.27 17.83
C VAL A 332 -4.42 23.31 17.68
N ASN A 333 -4.37 24.41 18.44
CA ASN A 333 -5.32 25.53 18.27
C ASN A 333 -5.26 26.12 16.85
N SER A 334 -4.05 26.31 16.32
CA SER A 334 -3.87 26.79 14.95
C SER A 334 -4.44 25.82 13.91
N CYS A 335 -4.29 24.51 14.11
CA CYS A 335 -4.94 23.49 13.26
C CYS A 335 -6.47 23.55 13.32
N PHE A 336 -7.05 23.76 14.50
CA PHE A 336 -8.50 23.93 14.64
C PHE A 336 -8.99 25.16 13.87
N THR A 337 -8.31 26.30 14.03
CA THR A 337 -8.65 27.54 13.29
C THR A 337 -8.54 27.35 11.78
N ASP A 338 -7.46 26.75 11.29
CA ASP A 338 -7.27 26.46 9.87
C ASP A 338 -8.40 25.55 9.35
N PHE A 339 -8.73 24.48 10.09
CA PHE A 339 -9.76 23.53 9.70
C PHE A 339 -11.15 24.17 9.61
N ILE A 340 -11.51 24.99 10.60
CA ILE A 340 -12.79 25.72 10.59
C ILE A 340 -12.85 26.68 9.40
N THR A 341 -11.77 27.41 9.14
CA THR A 341 -11.67 28.32 7.99
C THR A 341 -11.85 27.59 6.65
N LEU A 342 -11.25 26.39 6.53
CA LEU A 342 -11.43 25.51 5.36
C LEU A 342 -12.86 24.97 5.23
N CYS A 343 -13.61 24.87 6.33
CA CYS A 343 -15.00 24.43 6.32
C CYS A 343 -16.01 25.56 6.02
N GLU A 344 -15.70 26.80 6.41
CA GLU A 344 -16.57 27.97 6.25
C GLU A 344 -16.36 28.71 4.93
N SER A 345 -15.26 28.43 4.22
CA SER A 345 -14.99 29.00 2.91
C SER A 345 -16.12 28.63 1.92
N PRO A 346 -16.78 29.60 1.27
CA PRO A 346 -17.87 29.33 0.33
C PRO A 346 -17.33 28.66 -0.92
N THR A 347 -17.27 27.33 -0.91
CA THR A 347 -16.98 26.56 -2.12
C THR A 347 -18.20 26.64 -3.02
N ASN A 348 -18.10 27.43 -4.09
CA ASN A 348 -18.98 27.32 -5.24
C ASN A 348 -19.12 25.84 -5.59
N LEU A 349 -20.37 25.39 -5.65
CA LEU A 349 -20.80 24.08 -6.12
C LEU A 349 -20.28 23.85 -7.54
N VAL A 350 -19.10 23.24 -7.67
CA VAL A 350 -18.68 22.56 -8.90
C VAL A 350 -18.30 21.15 -8.51
N ILE A 351 -19.13 20.20 -8.97
CA ILE A 351 -19.10 18.77 -8.67
C ILE A 351 -17.86 18.05 -9.23
N ASN A 352 -16.98 18.73 -9.98
CA ASN A 352 -15.77 18.12 -10.51
C ASN A 352 -14.56 19.05 -10.34
N SER A 353 -13.75 18.80 -9.31
CA SER A 353 -12.27 18.89 -9.36
C SER A 353 -11.68 18.83 -7.96
N TYR A 354 -10.53 18.17 -7.85
CA TYR A 354 -9.67 18.01 -6.66
C TYR A 354 -9.02 19.33 -6.18
N LEU A 355 -9.75 20.44 -6.28
CA LEU A 355 -9.32 21.82 -6.03
C LEU A 355 -10.21 22.55 -5.02
N SER A 356 -11.04 21.85 -4.25
CA SER A 356 -11.87 22.49 -3.24
C SER A 356 -11.04 22.75 -1.98
N GLY A 357 -10.99 24.02 -1.56
CA GLY A 357 -11.34 24.56 -0.23
C GLY A 357 -11.15 23.77 1.08
N ARG A 358 -11.18 22.43 1.07
CA ARG A 358 -11.51 21.56 2.18
C ARG A 358 -10.32 20.69 2.59
N ALA A 359 -10.16 20.45 3.89
CA ALA A 359 -9.14 19.54 4.41
C ALA A 359 -9.36 18.09 3.95
N ARG A 360 -8.31 17.39 3.50
CA ARG A 360 -8.40 16.01 2.98
C ARG A 360 -8.68 15.01 4.12
N LEU A 361 -9.45 13.96 3.86
CA LEU A 361 -9.77 12.92 4.86
C LEU A 361 -8.54 12.33 5.55
N LYS A 362 -7.47 12.05 4.79
CA LYS A 362 -6.21 11.54 5.35
C LYS A 362 -5.50 12.51 6.29
N ASP A 363 -5.64 13.81 6.05
CA ASP A 363 -5.05 14.84 6.91
C ASP A 363 -5.90 14.98 8.18
N ILE A 364 -7.23 14.90 8.06
CA ILE A 364 -8.15 14.84 9.21
C ILE A 364 -7.83 13.65 10.11
N SER A 365 -7.78 12.44 9.52
CA SER A 365 -7.41 11.21 10.21
C SER A 365 -6.07 11.34 10.92
N ARG A 366 -5.05 11.89 10.24
CA ARG A 366 -3.72 12.08 10.83
C ARG A 366 -3.73 13.07 11.98
N PHE A 367 -4.45 14.18 11.84
CA PHE A 367 -4.57 15.20 12.88
C PHE A 367 -5.20 14.61 14.15
N LEU A 368 -6.37 13.97 14.00
CA LEU A 368 -7.12 13.35 15.09
C LEU A 368 -6.29 12.25 15.76
N TRP A 369 -5.60 11.42 14.97
CA TRP A 369 -4.67 10.42 15.50
C TRP A 369 -3.55 11.08 16.30
N ALA A 370 -2.90 12.13 15.78
CA ALA A 370 -1.77 12.76 16.45
C ALA A 370 -2.17 13.38 17.80
N ILE A 371 -3.29 14.11 17.86
CA ILE A 371 -3.76 14.72 19.11
C ILE A 371 -4.26 13.67 20.11
N SER A 372 -4.86 12.58 19.61
CA SER A 372 -5.27 11.44 20.44
C SER A 372 -4.06 10.72 21.04
N TYR A 373 -3.02 10.52 20.24
CA TYR A 373 -1.81 9.83 20.66
C TYR A 373 -0.98 10.67 21.64
N LEU A 374 -0.95 11.99 21.46
CA LEU A 374 -0.30 12.95 22.36
C LEU A 374 -1.12 13.29 23.61
N GLY A 375 -2.36 12.80 23.72
CA GLY A 375 -3.22 13.06 24.88
C GLY A 375 -3.62 14.53 25.05
N VAL A 376 -3.71 15.29 23.95
CA VAL A 376 -4.06 16.72 24.01
C VAL A 376 -5.57 16.86 24.25
N ASP A 377 -5.95 17.59 25.31
CA ASP A 377 -7.35 17.88 25.61
C ASP A 377 -7.98 18.69 24.47
N CYS A 378 -9.00 18.10 23.83
CA CYS A 378 -9.63 18.65 22.64
C CYS A 378 -10.86 19.50 22.93
N ASP A 379 -11.29 19.65 24.19
CA ASP A 379 -12.49 20.44 24.54
C ASP A 379 -12.22 21.95 24.56
N LEU A 380 -11.26 22.39 23.75
CA LEU A 380 -10.98 23.78 23.41
C LEU A 380 -12.15 24.33 22.58
N ASN A 381 -13.22 24.76 23.24
CA ASN A 381 -14.31 25.58 22.68
C ASN A 381 -15.24 24.91 21.65
N GLY A 382 -15.43 23.58 21.68
CA GLY A 382 -16.39 22.89 20.79
C GLY A 382 -15.92 22.69 19.34
N SER A 383 -14.63 22.89 19.06
CA SER A 383 -14.07 22.76 17.71
C SER A 383 -14.15 21.34 17.13
N VAL A 384 -14.17 20.30 17.97
CA VAL A 384 -14.30 18.89 17.54
C VAL A 384 -15.63 18.61 16.82
N LYS A 385 -16.70 19.36 17.11
CA LYS A 385 -17.99 19.23 16.40
C LYS A 385 -17.90 19.59 14.92
N HIS A 386 -16.96 20.47 14.54
CA HIS A 386 -16.73 20.76 13.12
C HIS A 386 -16.16 19.54 12.39
N PHE A 387 -15.32 18.73 13.06
CA PHE A 387 -14.81 17.48 12.51
C PHE A 387 -15.91 16.43 12.40
N GLU A 388 -16.79 16.32 13.41
CA GLU A 388 -17.96 15.44 13.36
C GLU A 388 -18.83 15.74 12.12
N LYS A 389 -19.22 17.00 11.95
CA LYS A 389 -20.01 17.44 10.79
C LYS A 389 -19.29 17.14 9.47
N ALA A 390 -18.00 17.47 9.37
CA ALA A 390 -17.23 17.25 8.15
C ALA A 390 -17.10 15.78 7.78
N LEU A 391 -16.95 14.89 8.76
CA LEU A 391 -16.89 13.44 8.54
C LEU A 391 -18.27 12.88 8.14
N LEU A 392 -19.36 13.32 8.77
CA LEU A 392 -20.72 12.94 8.37
C LEU A 392 -21.04 13.37 6.93
N ASP A 393 -20.71 14.60 6.55
CA ASP A 393 -20.88 15.09 5.17
C ASP A 393 -20.15 14.18 4.17
N ARG A 394 -18.93 13.75 4.49
CA ARG A 394 -18.10 12.85 3.66
C ARG A 394 -18.65 11.43 3.58
N ILE A 395 -19.31 10.95 4.63
CA ILE A 395 -20.04 9.69 4.60
C ILE A 395 -21.22 9.79 3.62
N ASN A 396 -22.00 10.87 3.70
CA ASN A 396 -23.17 11.10 2.87
C ASN A 396 -22.85 11.15 1.36
N VAL A 397 -21.72 11.75 0.97
CA VAL A 397 -21.28 11.80 -0.42
C VAL A 397 -20.39 10.62 -0.84
N ASN A 398 -20.22 9.61 0.03
CA ASN A 398 -19.43 8.41 -0.22
C ASN A 398 -17.95 8.67 -0.62
N GLU A 399 -17.35 9.77 -0.13
CA GLU A 399 -15.96 10.14 -0.46
C GLU A 399 -14.94 9.14 0.13
N HIS A 400 -15.31 8.47 1.22
CA HIS A 400 -14.53 7.45 1.88
C HIS A 400 -14.44 6.13 1.08
N ARG A 401 -15.17 5.98 -0.04
CA ARG A 401 -15.19 4.76 -0.87
C ARG A 401 -13.78 4.24 -1.21
N ARG A 402 -12.86 5.15 -1.56
CA ARG A 402 -11.48 4.79 -1.93
C ARG A 402 -10.58 4.56 -0.72
N ASN A 403 -10.90 5.05 0.47
CA ASN A 403 -10.07 4.83 1.66
C ASN A 403 -10.90 4.78 2.96
N PRO A 404 -11.65 3.68 3.21
CA PRO A 404 -12.48 3.56 4.40
C PRO A 404 -11.67 3.49 5.71
N GLY A 405 -10.39 3.06 5.65
CA GLY A 405 -9.51 3.00 6.82
C GLY A 405 -9.27 4.36 7.48
N ASP A 406 -9.06 5.43 6.70
CA ASP A 406 -8.90 6.79 7.24
C ASP A 406 -10.15 7.26 8.00
N LEU A 407 -11.35 6.86 7.54
CA LEU A 407 -12.61 7.18 8.22
C LEU A 407 -12.70 6.47 9.56
N ILE A 408 -12.45 5.16 9.60
CA ILE A 408 -12.46 4.37 10.83
C ILE A 408 -11.41 4.87 11.83
N ASP A 409 -10.20 5.17 11.36
CA ASP A 409 -9.12 5.73 12.19
C ASP A 409 -9.49 7.10 12.77
N SER A 410 -10.22 7.93 12.01
CA SER A 410 -10.73 9.22 12.50
C SER A 410 -11.77 9.03 13.61
N VAL A 411 -12.73 8.12 13.42
CA VAL A 411 -13.78 7.82 14.42
C VAL A 411 -13.17 7.22 15.68
N LEU A 412 -12.25 6.27 15.54
CA LEU A 412 -11.46 5.73 16.64
C LEU A 412 -10.71 6.82 17.41
N SER A 413 -10.01 7.71 16.70
CA SER A 413 -9.24 8.79 17.33
C SER A 413 -10.15 9.76 18.09
N MET A 414 -11.30 10.15 17.51
CA MET A 414 -12.29 10.99 18.22
C MET A 414 -12.82 10.29 19.46
N TRP A 415 -13.10 8.99 19.36
CA TRP A 415 -13.51 8.18 20.50
C TRP A 415 -12.45 8.16 21.60
N MET A 416 -11.18 8.00 21.23
CA MET A 416 -10.04 7.96 22.16
C MET A 416 -9.79 9.30 22.87
N ILE A 417 -10.13 10.44 22.26
CA ILE A 417 -10.04 11.75 22.93
C ILE A 417 -11.31 12.05 23.76
N GLY A 418 -12.25 11.10 23.85
CA GLY A 418 -13.47 11.23 24.65
C GLY A 418 -14.65 11.89 23.92
N PHE A 419 -14.54 12.14 22.62
CA PHE A 419 -15.66 12.60 21.79
C PHE A 419 -16.38 11.42 21.14
N GLN A 420 -17.32 10.84 21.88
CA GLN A 420 -18.08 9.64 21.49
C GLN A 420 -19.31 10.01 20.64
N SER A 421 -19.10 10.26 19.34
CA SER A 421 -20.19 10.54 18.40
C SER A 421 -20.92 9.26 17.98
N GLU A 422 -22.13 9.07 18.49
CA GLU A 422 -23.04 7.99 18.07
C GLU A 422 -23.36 8.05 16.56
N PRO A 423 -23.74 9.21 15.98
CA PRO A 423 -24.02 9.29 14.55
C PRO A 423 -22.82 8.87 13.69
N LEU A 424 -21.60 9.31 14.05
CA LEU A 424 -20.41 8.90 13.29
C LEU A 424 -20.15 7.41 13.39
N PHE A 425 -20.24 6.83 14.59
CA PHE A 425 -20.05 5.40 14.78
C PHE A 425 -21.02 4.61 13.90
N VAL A 426 -22.33 4.84 14.05
CA VAL A 426 -23.38 4.11 13.32
C VAL A 426 -23.22 4.23 11.80
N ASN A 427 -22.91 5.43 11.30
CA ASN A 427 -22.79 5.68 9.86
C ASN A 427 -21.43 5.22 9.27
N SER A 428 -20.38 5.07 10.09
CA SER A 428 -19.06 4.63 9.63
C SER A 428 -18.85 3.12 9.71
N THR A 429 -19.58 2.39 10.57
CA THR A 429 -19.45 0.94 10.75
C THR A 429 -20.53 0.12 10.04
N THR A 430 -21.10 0.65 8.94
CA THR A 430 -22.08 -0.10 8.14
C THR A 430 -21.46 -1.33 7.47
N ARG A 431 -22.28 -2.37 7.21
CA ARG A 431 -21.87 -3.59 6.49
C ARG A 431 -21.16 -3.28 5.16
N ASN A 432 -21.63 -2.28 4.43
CA ASN A 432 -21.06 -1.87 3.14
C ASN A 432 -19.64 -1.28 3.29
N ILE A 433 -19.41 -0.45 4.31
CA ILE A 433 -18.09 0.15 4.56
C ILE A 433 -17.11 -0.91 5.06
N ILE A 434 -17.53 -1.74 6.03
CA ILE A 434 -16.68 -2.77 6.63
C ILE A 434 -16.31 -3.85 5.60
N SER A 435 -17.27 -4.35 4.81
CA SER A 435 -16.98 -5.33 3.76
C SER A 435 -16.00 -4.79 2.71
N ARG A 436 -16.15 -3.53 2.28
CA ARG A 436 -15.21 -2.86 1.36
C ARG A 436 -13.84 -2.65 1.98
N MET A 437 -13.77 -2.40 3.28
CA MET A 437 -12.50 -2.29 3.99
C MET A 437 -11.80 -3.66 4.05
N LYS A 438 -12.52 -4.72 4.42
CA LYS A 438 -12.01 -6.09 4.46
C LYS A 438 -11.60 -6.63 3.08
N SER A 439 -12.33 -6.29 2.01
CA SER A 439 -12.01 -6.74 0.65
C SER A 439 -10.68 -6.20 0.12
N LYS A 440 -10.15 -5.14 0.72
CA LYS A 440 -8.81 -4.62 0.40
C LYS A 440 -7.67 -5.41 1.06
N GLY A 441 -7.97 -6.28 2.02
CA GLY A 441 -6.96 -7.08 2.72
C GLY A 441 -6.00 -6.28 3.61
N SER A 442 -6.36 -5.04 3.99
CA SER A 442 -5.50 -4.20 4.84
C SER A 442 -5.59 -4.63 6.31
N TYR A 443 -4.60 -5.39 6.77
CA TYR A 443 -4.49 -5.82 8.17
C TYR A 443 -4.58 -4.65 9.16
N ARG A 444 -3.90 -3.54 8.84
CA ARG A 444 -3.87 -2.32 9.67
C ARG A 444 -5.27 -1.72 9.86
N ASP A 445 -6.09 -1.70 8.82
CA ASP A 445 -7.43 -1.11 8.89
C ASP A 445 -8.40 -2.00 9.66
N THR A 446 -8.28 -3.33 9.49
CA THR A 446 -9.03 -4.31 10.29
C THR A 446 -8.69 -4.19 11.78
N ALA A 447 -7.40 -4.08 12.13
CA ALA A 447 -6.97 -3.93 13.52
C ALA A 447 -7.56 -2.67 14.18
N ARG A 448 -7.64 -1.56 13.45
CA ARG A 448 -8.24 -0.30 13.94
C ARG A 448 -9.75 -0.40 14.12
N LEU A 449 -10.44 -1.06 13.19
CA LEU A 449 -11.87 -1.33 13.35
C LEU A 449 -12.12 -2.16 14.61
N MET A 450 -11.33 -3.22 14.82
CA MET A 450 -11.48 -4.05 16.02
C MET A 450 -11.21 -3.27 17.30
N LEU A 451 -10.20 -2.40 17.30
CA LEU A 451 -9.95 -1.51 18.44
C LEU A 451 -11.14 -0.57 18.70
N LEU A 452 -11.73 0.03 17.65
CA LEU A 452 -12.93 0.86 17.79
C LEU A 452 -14.11 0.07 18.36
N LEU A 453 -14.40 -1.11 17.80
CA LEU A 453 -15.50 -1.96 18.27
C LEU A 453 -15.30 -2.41 19.72
N THR A 454 -14.05 -2.67 20.12
CA THR A 454 -13.68 -3.00 21.50
C THR A 454 -13.87 -1.80 22.43
N CYS A 455 -13.48 -0.60 22.02
CA CYS A 455 -13.76 0.62 22.79
C CYS A 455 -15.28 0.83 22.97
N VAL A 456 -16.06 0.66 21.90
CA VAL A 456 -17.52 0.83 21.95
C VAL A 456 -18.20 -0.26 22.78
N SER A 457 -17.74 -1.51 22.74
CA SER A 457 -18.31 -2.59 23.55
C SER A 457 -18.17 -2.34 25.06
N ILE A 458 -17.12 -1.64 25.46
CA ILE A 458 -16.86 -1.27 26.85
C ILE A 458 -17.62 -0.01 27.23
N GLU A 459 -17.56 1.03 26.40
CA GLU A 459 -17.99 2.38 26.77
C GLU A 459 -19.43 2.72 26.36
N ALA A 460 -19.93 2.10 25.29
CA ALA A 460 -21.28 2.33 24.76
C ALA A 460 -21.87 1.05 24.12
N PRO A 461 -21.99 -0.07 24.87
CA PRO A 461 -22.42 -1.36 24.32
C PRO A 461 -23.79 -1.32 23.63
N GLN A 462 -24.66 -0.38 24.02
CA GLN A 462 -25.97 -0.17 23.40
C GLN A 462 -25.90 0.21 21.92
N LEU A 463 -24.77 0.71 21.42
CA LEU A 463 -24.58 1.04 20.00
C LEU A 463 -24.22 -0.18 19.15
N LEU A 464 -23.85 -1.30 19.78
CA LEU A 464 -23.51 -2.52 19.07
C LEU A 464 -24.77 -3.26 18.62
N ASN A 465 -24.78 -3.69 17.36
CA ASN A 465 -25.83 -4.53 16.81
C ASN A 465 -25.34 -5.98 16.65
N SER A 466 -26.21 -6.87 16.17
CA SER A 466 -25.86 -8.28 15.94
C SER A 466 -24.67 -8.45 15.01
N TYR A 467 -24.55 -7.60 13.98
CA TYR A 467 -23.42 -7.63 13.04
C TYR A 467 -22.09 -7.24 13.70
N HIS A 468 -22.06 -6.20 14.53
CA HIS A 468 -20.85 -5.84 15.28
C HIS A 468 -20.45 -6.95 16.26
N THR A 469 -21.44 -7.58 16.89
CA THR A 469 -21.22 -8.70 17.81
C THR A 469 -20.67 -9.93 17.08
N GLU A 470 -21.15 -10.20 15.88
CA GLU A 470 -20.64 -11.25 15.00
C GLU A 470 -19.21 -10.96 14.56
N LEU A 471 -18.87 -9.74 14.16
CA LEU A 471 -17.49 -9.35 13.82
C LEU A 471 -16.51 -9.57 14.98
N LEU A 472 -16.90 -9.18 16.20
CA LEU A 472 -16.12 -9.41 17.41
C LEU A 472 -15.95 -10.89 17.75
N LYS A 473 -16.89 -11.76 17.29
CA LYS A 473 -16.86 -13.21 17.46
C LYS A 473 -16.12 -13.94 16.34
N GLU A 474 -16.37 -13.64 15.07
CA GLU A 474 -15.72 -14.25 13.90
C GLU A 474 -14.19 -14.07 13.96
N GLU A 475 -13.74 -12.93 14.47
CA GLU A 475 -12.31 -12.68 14.64
C GLU A 475 -11.73 -13.24 15.96
N THR A 476 -12.46 -14.10 16.70
CA THR A 476 -11.86 -14.91 17.78
C THR A 476 -10.80 -15.90 17.26
N TYR A 477 -10.77 -16.18 15.96
CA TYR A 477 -9.64 -16.90 15.32
C TYR A 477 -8.43 -15.99 15.04
N PHE A 478 -8.61 -14.67 14.95
CA PHE A 478 -7.56 -13.64 14.82
C PHE A 478 -7.08 -13.09 16.17
N GLN A 479 -7.92 -13.19 17.22
CA GLN A 479 -7.62 -12.73 18.58
C GLN A 479 -6.65 -13.66 19.34
N LYS A 480 -6.39 -14.88 18.85
CA LYS A 480 -5.30 -15.73 19.34
C LYS A 480 -3.90 -15.14 19.11
N THR A 481 -3.77 -14.14 18.24
CA THR A 481 -2.49 -13.49 17.93
C THR A 481 -2.31 -12.09 18.54
N ASN A 482 -3.34 -11.46 19.14
CA ASN A 482 -3.21 -10.04 19.57
C ASN A 482 -4.00 -9.61 20.82
N ALA A 483 -4.58 -10.53 21.59
CA ALA A 483 -5.08 -10.19 22.93
C ALA A 483 -3.95 -9.61 23.82
N THR A 484 -2.70 -10.03 23.58
CA THR A 484 -1.41 -9.54 24.11
C THR A 484 -1.08 -8.07 23.84
N GLN A 485 -1.65 -7.46 22.79
CA GLN A 485 -1.29 -6.12 22.34
C GLN A 485 -2.27 -5.02 22.77
N ILE A 486 -3.45 -5.38 23.26
CA ILE A 486 -4.58 -4.44 23.47
C ILE A 486 -4.76 -4.09 24.95
N SER A 487 -4.54 -5.04 25.87
CA SER A 487 -4.61 -4.87 27.33
C SER A 487 -3.58 -3.85 27.88
N ASN A 488 -2.51 -3.63 27.13
CA ASN A 488 -1.32 -2.83 27.48
C ASN A 488 -1.41 -1.31 27.22
N LYS A 489 -2.58 -0.79 26.82
CA LYS A 489 -2.75 0.59 26.31
C LYS A 489 -3.54 1.58 27.21
N ARG A 490 -3.87 1.26 28.48
CA ARG A 490 -4.65 2.16 29.37
C ARG A 490 -4.21 2.17 30.87
N PRO A 491 -3.63 3.27 31.39
CA PRO A 491 -3.22 3.39 32.81
C PRO A 491 -4.36 3.45 33.85
N PHE A 492 -5.58 3.85 33.45
CA PHE A 492 -6.73 3.96 34.37
C PHE A 492 -7.32 2.61 34.81
N LEU A 493 -6.95 1.50 34.16
CA LEU A 493 -7.38 0.15 34.54
C LEU A 493 -6.52 -0.46 35.66
N LYS A 494 -5.32 0.10 35.94
CA LYS A 494 -4.35 -0.42 36.93
C LYS A 494 -4.63 -0.04 38.39
N THR A 495 -5.46 0.99 38.66
CA THR A 495 -5.75 1.45 40.04
C THR A 495 -6.94 0.76 40.70
N ILE A 496 -7.61 -0.13 39.98
CA ILE A 496 -8.73 -0.93 40.51
C ILE A 496 -8.22 -2.22 41.20
N ASP A 497 -6.98 -2.61 40.94
CA ASP A 497 -6.49 -3.98 41.15
C ASP A 497 -6.13 -4.30 42.62
N HIS A 498 -5.70 -3.33 43.44
CA HIS A 498 -5.24 -3.66 44.80
C HIS A 498 -6.34 -3.85 45.85
N ARG A 499 -7.64 -3.65 45.54
CA ARG A 499 -8.72 -3.76 46.54
C ARG A 499 -9.72 -4.89 46.28
N VAL A 500 -9.64 -5.57 45.14
CA VAL A 500 -10.59 -6.63 44.76
C VAL A 500 -10.02 -8.03 44.99
N ILE A 501 -8.72 -8.13 45.27
CA ILE A 501 -7.98 -9.41 45.34
C ILE A 501 -8.27 -10.24 46.61
N GLU A 502 -8.96 -9.73 47.63
CA GLU A 502 -9.20 -10.50 48.87
C GLU A 502 -10.52 -11.29 48.93
N GLU A 503 -11.46 -11.16 47.98
CA GLU A 503 -12.83 -11.69 48.20
C GLU A 503 -13.37 -12.71 47.18
N MET A 504 -12.61 -13.20 46.20
CA MET A 504 -13.15 -14.17 45.25
C MET A 504 -12.19 -15.35 45.01
N ASP A 505 -12.33 -16.34 45.88
CA ASP A 505 -11.77 -17.68 45.71
C ASP A 505 -12.25 -18.29 44.38
N ASP A 506 -11.29 -18.78 43.61
CA ASP A 506 -11.36 -19.67 42.43
C ASP A 506 -11.00 -19.01 41.08
N THR A 507 -9.69 -18.72 40.91
CA THR A 507 -9.09 -18.05 39.73
C THR A 507 -7.87 -18.77 39.16
N SER A 508 -7.91 -20.10 39.03
CA SER A 508 -6.85 -20.87 38.36
C SER A 508 -6.83 -20.71 36.83
N SER A 509 -7.93 -20.27 36.20
CA SER A 509 -8.03 -20.14 34.72
C SER A 509 -7.98 -18.70 34.18
N LEU A 510 -7.89 -17.70 35.07
CA LEU A 510 -7.77 -16.28 34.70
C LEU A 510 -6.32 -15.76 34.91
N PHE A 511 -5.57 -16.36 35.83
CA PHE A 511 -4.19 -15.97 36.12
C PHE A 511 -3.23 -16.38 35.00
N THR A 512 -3.44 -17.54 34.38
CA THR A 512 -2.70 -17.98 33.17
C THR A 512 -3.04 -17.13 31.93
N PHE A 513 -4.06 -16.27 32.02
CA PHE A 513 -4.43 -15.33 30.96
C PHE A 513 -3.81 -13.92 31.16
N LEU A 514 -3.43 -13.56 32.39
CA LEU A 514 -3.00 -12.20 32.76
C LEU A 514 -1.50 -12.09 33.06
N GLU A 515 -0.81 -13.17 33.45
CA GLU A 515 0.63 -13.15 33.74
C GLU A 515 1.52 -13.03 32.48
N ASP A 516 1.09 -13.55 31.32
CA ASP A 516 1.92 -13.63 30.10
C ASP A 516 1.91 -12.36 29.21
N GLN A 517 1.32 -11.26 29.68
CA GLN A 517 1.03 -10.07 28.87
C GLN A 517 2.07 -8.93 29.01
N VAL A 518 3.14 -9.13 29.78
CA VAL A 518 3.91 -8.03 30.41
C VAL A 518 5.16 -7.54 29.63
N TRP A 519 5.60 -8.18 28.55
CA TRP A 519 6.92 -7.88 27.95
C TRP A 519 6.97 -6.85 26.78
N VAL A 520 5.85 -6.42 26.20
CA VAL A 520 5.84 -5.60 24.96
C VAL A 520 5.76 -4.08 25.20
N ILE A 521 5.85 -3.58 26.46
CA ILE A 521 5.76 -2.13 26.81
C ILE A 521 7.08 -1.53 27.33
N ARG A 522 8.25 -2.11 27.08
CA ARG A 522 9.49 -1.66 27.75
C ARG A 522 10.21 -0.40 27.19
N GLU A 523 9.57 0.45 26.40
CA GLU A 523 10.13 1.78 26.08
C GLU A 523 9.29 3.00 26.51
N PHE A 524 8.11 2.84 27.14
CA PHE A 524 7.29 4.01 27.53
C PHE A 524 7.07 4.21 29.04
N GLN A 525 8.02 3.76 29.87
CA GLN A 525 7.97 3.94 31.33
C GLN A 525 9.21 4.55 31.98
N LEU A 526 10.05 5.31 31.28
CA LEU A 526 11.09 6.10 31.96
C LEU A 526 10.62 7.46 32.50
N VAL A 527 9.36 7.88 32.32
CA VAL A 527 8.93 9.23 32.74
C VAL A 527 7.59 9.26 33.50
N GLU A 528 7.40 8.35 34.46
CA GLU A 528 6.63 8.72 35.66
C GLU A 528 7.50 8.87 36.92
N SER A 529 8.83 8.75 36.80
CA SER A 529 9.78 9.04 37.88
C SER A 529 10.74 10.18 37.58
N VAL A 530 10.24 11.29 37.02
CA VAL A 530 10.76 12.63 37.40
C VAL A 530 9.57 13.57 37.57
N LYS A 531 8.73 13.30 38.58
CA LYS A 531 8.02 14.40 39.22
C LYS A 531 9.07 15.29 39.87
N ILE A 532 9.11 16.56 39.45
CA ILE A 532 9.17 17.73 40.33
C ILE A 532 9.89 17.44 41.66
N SER A 533 11.22 17.41 41.62
CA SER A 533 12.13 17.76 42.73
C SER A 533 13.55 17.35 42.33
N ASN A 534 14.31 18.26 41.71
CA ASN A 534 15.78 18.39 41.82
C ASN A 534 16.35 19.32 40.73
N PHE A 535 15.83 20.55 40.66
CA PHE A 535 16.59 21.67 40.09
C PHE A 535 16.78 22.71 41.19
N HIS A 536 17.55 22.35 42.21
CA HIS A 536 18.36 23.26 43.01
C HIS A 536 19.62 22.50 43.49
N SER A 537 20.77 22.97 43.01
CA SER A 537 22.14 22.73 43.49
C SER A 537 23.00 21.64 42.80
N MET A 538 24.30 22.01 42.72
CA MET A 538 25.51 21.24 42.34
C MET A 538 25.73 21.16 40.81
N LYS A 539 26.55 22.01 40.16
CA LYS A 539 27.95 22.46 40.37
C LYS A 539 28.95 21.31 40.54
N ASP A 540 29.87 21.26 39.57
CA ASP A 540 31.21 20.64 39.56
C ASP A 540 31.32 19.14 39.89
N HIS A 541 31.60 18.32 38.87
CA HIS A 541 32.89 17.65 38.69
C HIS A 541 32.92 16.75 37.45
N SER A 542 34.06 16.81 36.75
CA SER A 542 34.56 15.86 35.75
C SER A 542 34.54 14.41 36.23
N TYR A 543 34.30 13.43 35.35
CA TYR A 543 35.21 12.31 35.05
C TYR A 543 34.60 11.31 34.04
N GLU A 544 35.40 11.04 33.02
CA GLU A 544 35.69 9.80 32.27
C GLU A 544 34.62 8.81 31.78
N ILE A 545 34.84 8.47 30.50
CA ILE A 545 34.26 7.39 29.70
C ILE A 545 34.89 6.05 30.12
N ASN A 546 34.06 5.05 30.40
CA ASN A 546 34.32 3.60 30.26
C ASN A 546 32.95 2.90 30.23
N THR A 547 32.47 2.41 29.09
CA THR A 547 32.63 1.04 28.52
C THR A 547 32.17 -0.11 29.42
N PHE A 548 31.39 -1.00 28.79
CA PHE A 548 30.80 -2.30 29.23
C PHE A 548 29.44 -2.23 29.96
N GLY A 549 28.42 -3.02 29.58
CA GLY A 549 28.40 -4.20 28.72
C GLY A 549 27.02 -4.47 28.09
N ASN A 550 27.11 -5.08 26.90
CA ASN A 550 26.03 -5.58 26.06
C ASN A 550 25.21 -6.65 26.78
N ILE A 551 23.90 -6.65 26.51
CA ILE A 551 23.08 -7.85 26.55
C ILE A 551 22.39 -7.90 25.19
N ASP A 552 22.86 -8.85 24.38
CA ASP A 552 22.35 -9.22 23.08
C ASP A 552 20.98 -9.91 23.24
N ASP A 553 20.07 -9.65 22.31
CA ASP A 553 18.97 -10.58 21.97
C ASP A 553 18.71 -10.42 20.46
N ASP A 554 18.96 -11.52 19.76
CA ASP A 554 18.94 -11.72 18.31
C ASP A 554 17.54 -11.62 17.69
N ASP A 555 17.49 -11.19 16.43
CA ASP A 555 16.55 -11.69 15.41
C ASP A 555 17.10 -11.28 14.03
N ASP A 556 18.10 -12.04 13.57
CA ASP A 556 18.67 -11.92 12.23
C ASP A 556 17.80 -12.65 11.18
N TYR A 557 17.64 -11.99 10.03
CA TYR A 557 17.23 -12.61 8.78
C TYR A 557 18.46 -12.68 7.89
N ASP A 558 19.25 -13.75 8.05
CA ASP A 558 20.42 -13.99 7.19
C ASP A 558 20.02 -14.53 5.81
N TYR A 559 20.52 -13.84 4.80
CA TYR A 559 21.11 -14.45 3.62
C TYR A 559 22.60 -14.53 3.91
N ASP A 560 23.25 -15.66 3.62
CA ASP A 560 24.58 -15.65 2.98
C ASP A 560 24.84 -16.99 2.28
N ASP A 561 25.38 -16.83 1.07
CA ASP A 561 26.04 -17.83 0.23
C ASP A 561 27.54 -17.90 0.61
N ASP A 562 28.19 -18.96 0.11
CA ASP A 562 29.63 -19.15 -0.18
C ASP A 562 30.46 -20.07 0.76
N ASP A 563 30.63 -21.31 0.25
CA ASP A 563 31.89 -21.98 -0.12
C ASP A 563 33.06 -22.23 0.88
N ASP A 564 33.43 -23.52 0.87
CA ASP A 564 34.77 -24.13 0.85
C ASP A 564 35.58 -24.51 2.12
N ASP A 565 35.99 -25.79 2.05
CA ASP A 565 37.23 -26.46 2.48
C ASP A 565 37.36 -27.15 3.87
N ASP A 566 37.30 -28.49 3.76
CA ASP A 566 38.37 -29.46 4.07
C ASP A 566 38.28 -30.43 5.27
N ASP A 567 38.36 -31.70 4.86
CA ASP A 567 39.07 -32.87 5.40
C ASP A 567 38.40 -33.90 6.34
N ASP A 568 38.24 -35.07 5.71
CA ASP A 568 38.60 -36.44 6.14
C ASP A 568 37.77 -37.16 7.23
N ASP A 569 36.99 -38.16 6.82
CA ASP A 569 37.46 -39.56 6.87
C ASP A 569 36.40 -40.54 6.28
N ASP A 570 36.95 -41.43 5.46
CA ASP A 570 36.48 -42.69 4.85
C ASP A 570 35.24 -43.41 5.43
N ASP A 571 34.37 -43.90 4.54
CA ASP A 571 34.18 -45.35 4.36
C ASP A 571 33.29 -45.67 3.14
N ASP A 572 33.78 -46.64 2.37
CA ASP A 572 33.22 -47.26 1.17
C ASP A 572 31.77 -47.76 1.34
N ASP A 573 30.95 -47.66 0.27
CA ASP A 573 30.44 -48.84 -0.45
C ASP A 573 29.43 -48.49 -1.57
N ASP A 574 29.61 -49.22 -2.67
CA ASP A 574 28.88 -49.23 -3.93
C ASP A 574 27.37 -49.56 -3.84
N ASP A 575 26.64 -49.00 -4.81
CA ASP A 575 25.42 -49.52 -5.49
C ASP A 575 24.39 -50.34 -4.69
N TYR A 576 23.15 -49.82 -4.58
CA TYR A 576 21.93 -50.57 -4.95
C TYR A 576 20.70 -49.65 -5.06
N ILE A 577 20.05 -49.71 -6.22
CA ILE A 577 18.76 -49.07 -6.55
C ILE A 577 17.65 -49.55 -5.60
N ALA A 578 16.88 -48.62 -5.02
CA ALA A 578 15.52 -48.87 -4.53
C ALA A 578 14.58 -47.67 -4.81
N MET A 579 13.54 -47.92 -5.61
CA MET A 579 12.38 -47.05 -5.86
C MET A 579 11.39 -47.11 -4.68
N ASP A 580 10.83 -45.98 -4.20
CA ASP A 580 9.39 -45.62 -4.31
C ASP A 580 8.98 -44.37 -3.47
N ASP A 581 7.92 -43.74 -3.96
CA ASP A 581 7.17 -42.52 -3.63
C ASP A 581 6.96 -42.08 -2.17
N LYS A 582 7.04 -40.75 -1.98
CA LYS A 582 6.13 -40.00 -1.07
C LYS A 582 5.74 -38.64 -1.65
N ARG A 583 5.32 -38.57 -2.92
CA ARG A 583 4.70 -37.35 -3.46
C ARG A 583 3.27 -37.24 -2.90
N ASN A 584 3.03 -36.31 -1.96
CA ASN A 584 1.72 -36.13 -1.31
C ASN A 584 1.12 -34.73 -1.51
N LYS A 585 1.70 -33.91 -2.39
CA LYS A 585 1.30 -32.50 -2.61
C LYS A 585 0.51 -32.32 -3.90
N VAL A 586 -0.62 -31.64 -3.85
CA VAL A 586 -1.34 -31.16 -5.02
C VAL A 586 -1.14 -29.66 -5.13
N VAL A 587 -0.52 -29.20 -6.20
CA VAL A 587 -0.37 -27.77 -6.49
C VAL A 587 -1.55 -27.35 -7.35
N ILE A 588 -2.25 -26.30 -6.94
CA ILE A 588 -3.31 -25.69 -7.73
C ILE A 588 -3.08 -24.20 -7.90
N THR A 589 -3.20 -23.70 -9.13
CA THR A 589 -3.00 -22.27 -9.39
C THR A 589 -4.26 -21.61 -9.92
N GLY A 590 -4.48 -20.35 -9.53
CA GLY A 590 -5.44 -19.46 -10.19
C GLY A 590 -4.74 -18.24 -10.76
N PHE A 591 -5.41 -17.52 -11.67
CA PHE A 591 -4.85 -16.30 -12.24
C PHE A 591 -5.28 -15.05 -11.47
N GLY A 592 -4.39 -14.07 -11.39
CA GLY A 592 -4.71 -12.73 -10.88
C GLY A 592 -5.61 -11.91 -11.82
N PRO A 593 -5.93 -10.66 -11.45
CA PRO A 593 -6.74 -9.74 -12.26
C PRO A 593 -6.14 -9.47 -13.66
N PHE A 594 -6.99 -9.31 -14.68
CA PHE A 594 -6.56 -8.95 -16.04
C PHE A 594 -7.71 -8.31 -16.85
N GLY A 595 -7.38 -7.38 -17.75
CA GLY A 595 -8.36 -6.71 -18.61
C GLY A 595 -9.45 -6.00 -17.78
N GLU A 596 -10.73 -6.29 -18.08
CA GLU A 596 -11.89 -5.76 -17.37
C GLU A 596 -12.23 -6.53 -16.07
N HIS A 597 -11.47 -7.59 -15.74
CA HIS A 597 -11.72 -8.44 -14.58
C HIS A 597 -10.88 -7.97 -13.37
N ASP A 598 -11.42 -7.01 -12.61
CA ASP A 598 -10.87 -6.57 -11.31
C ASP A 598 -10.77 -7.72 -10.29
N VAL A 599 -11.59 -8.76 -10.48
CA VAL A 599 -11.58 -10.01 -9.69
C VAL A 599 -11.67 -11.20 -10.66
N ASN A 600 -10.65 -12.05 -10.67
CA ASN A 600 -10.60 -13.22 -11.53
C ASN A 600 -11.29 -14.43 -10.87
N ALA A 601 -12.28 -15.01 -11.56
CA ALA A 601 -13.07 -16.14 -11.04
C ALA A 601 -12.19 -17.34 -10.67
N SER A 602 -11.13 -17.61 -11.43
CA SER A 602 -10.22 -18.73 -11.17
C SER A 602 -9.56 -18.64 -9.80
N TRP A 603 -9.04 -17.46 -9.42
CA TRP A 603 -8.40 -17.28 -8.13
C TRP A 603 -9.37 -17.32 -6.96
N VAL A 604 -10.59 -16.78 -7.14
CA VAL A 604 -11.63 -16.89 -6.11
C VAL A 604 -11.99 -18.36 -5.84
N VAL A 605 -12.15 -19.16 -6.89
CA VAL A 605 -12.44 -20.59 -6.77
C VAL A 605 -11.28 -21.34 -6.11
N VAL A 606 -10.03 -21.07 -6.49
CA VAL A 606 -8.83 -21.70 -5.90
C VAL A 606 -8.66 -21.33 -4.42
N LYS A 607 -8.87 -20.06 -4.05
CA LYS A 607 -8.87 -19.63 -2.64
C LYS A 607 -9.92 -20.38 -1.83
N LEU A 608 -11.13 -20.52 -2.36
CA LEU A 608 -12.18 -21.24 -1.66
C LEU A 608 -11.87 -22.73 -1.52
N LEU A 609 -11.23 -23.34 -2.51
CA LEU A 609 -10.81 -24.74 -2.43
C LEU A 609 -9.87 -25.01 -1.23
N SER A 610 -9.03 -24.05 -0.86
CA SER A 610 -8.12 -24.17 0.29
C SER A 610 -8.83 -24.29 1.65
N THR A 611 -10.11 -23.93 1.72
CA THR A 611 -10.92 -24.06 2.95
C THR A 611 -11.73 -25.36 3.00
N MET A 612 -11.62 -26.25 2.00
CA MET A 612 -12.47 -27.44 1.85
C MET A 612 -11.89 -28.74 2.43
N ASN A 613 -11.06 -28.71 3.49
CA ASN A 613 -10.54 -29.91 4.20
C ASN A 613 -9.99 -31.04 3.29
N ILE A 614 -9.25 -30.67 2.23
CA ILE A 614 -8.72 -31.64 1.25
C ILE A 614 -7.69 -32.60 1.87
N LYS A 615 -6.93 -32.13 2.86
CA LYS A 615 -5.92 -32.95 3.54
C LYS A 615 -6.55 -34.09 4.32
N GLU A 616 -7.62 -33.80 5.05
CA GLU A 616 -8.37 -34.78 5.83
C GLU A 616 -9.14 -35.76 4.92
N ASP A 617 -9.74 -35.24 3.85
CA ASP A 617 -10.62 -36.04 2.99
C ASP A 617 -9.86 -36.94 2.00
N LEU A 618 -8.72 -36.48 1.48
CA LEU A 618 -7.98 -37.12 0.38
C LEU A 618 -6.54 -37.53 0.75
N GLY A 619 -6.07 -37.18 1.95
CA GLY A 619 -4.71 -37.53 2.41
C GLY A 619 -3.58 -36.79 1.68
N VAL A 620 -3.89 -35.70 0.96
CA VAL A 620 -2.91 -34.90 0.21
C VAL A 620 -2.85 -33.46 0.71
N GLU A 621 -1.67 -32.87 0.71
CA GLU A 621 -1.47 -31.46 1.05
C GLU A 621 -1.78 -30.58 -0.17
N LEU A 622 -2.68 -29.61 -0.02
CA LEU A 622 -3.01 -28.66 -1.07
C LEU A 622 -2.13 -27.41 -0.96
N LEU A 623 -1.39 -27.10 -2.01
CA LEU A 623 -0.65 -25.85 -2.18
C LEU A 623 -1.37 -25.00 -3.21
N ILE A 624 -1.75 -23.78 -2.84
CA ILE A 624 -2.38 -22.83 -3.75
C ILE A 624 -1.42 -21.70 -4.11
N GLU A 625 -1.43 -21.24 -5.36
CA GLU A 625 -0.61 -20.11 -5.81
C GLU A 625 -1.40 -19.20 -6.77
N GLU A 626 -1.29 -17.89 -6.58
CA GLU A 626 -1.80 -16.90 -7.54
C GLU A 626 -0.73 -16.57 -8.58
N ILE A 627 -1.03 -16.84 -9.84
CA ILE A 627 -0.14 -16.55 -10.96
C ILE A 627 -0.59 -15.26 -11.65
N PRO A 628 0.26 -14.22 -11.71
CA PRO A 628 -0.01 -13.06 -12.54
C PRO A 628 -0.20 -13.48 -14.00
N VAL A 629 -1.08 -12.80 -14.73
CA VAL A 629 -1.34 -13.08 -16.16
C VAL A 629 -0.18 -12.53 -17.01
N GLY A 630 1.00 -13.15 -16.89
CA GLY A 630 2.27 -12.75 -17.49
C GLY A 630 3.11 -13.95 -17.97
N TYR A 631 3.64 -13.89 -19.20
CA TYR A 631 4.35 -15.03 -19.81
C TYR A 631 5.66 -15.34 -19.07
N GLU A 632 6.39 -14.31 -18.66
CA GLU A 632 7.61 -14.44 -17.86
C GLU A 632 7.32 -15.00 -16.47
N CYS A 633 6.21 -14.58 -15.85
CA CYS A 633 5.78 -15.10 -14.56
C CYS A 633 5.49 -16.61 -14.64
N VAL A 634 4.88 -17.07 -15.73
CA VAL A 634 4.65 -18.51 -15.94
C VAL A 634 5.97 -19.23 -16.19
N SER A 635 6.82 -18.71 -17.07
CA SER A 635 8.09 -19.34 -17.48
C SER A 635 9.06 -19.53 -16.31
N SER A 636 9.00 -18.64 -15.31
CA SER A 636 9.82 -18.72 -14.09
C SER A 636 9.12 -19.52 -12.97
N LYS A 637 7.88 -19.17 -12.61
CA LYS A 637 7.22 -19.76 -11.44
C LYS A 637 6.83 -21.21 -11.63
N VAL A 638 6.35 -21.61 -12.81
CA VAL A 638 5.86 -22.98 -13.02
C VAL A 638 6.98 -24.00 -12.85
N PRO A 639 8.11 -23.92 -13.57
CA PRO A 639 9.23 -24.84 -13.34
C PRO A 639 9.69 -24.88 -11.89
N HIS A 640 9.77 -23.72 -11.23
CA HIS A 640 10.15 -23.63 -9.82
C HIS A 640 9.16 -24.36 -8.89
N LEU A 641 7.85 -24.28 -9.13
CA LEU A 641 6.85 -25.02 -8.35
C LEU A 641 7.02 -26.54 -8.50
N TRP A 642 7.33 -27.01 -9.71
CA TRP A 642 7.59 -28.42 -9.97
C TRP A 642 8.87 -28.91 -9.28
N GLU A 643 9.94 -28.13 -9.37
CA GLU A 643 11.24 -28.44 -8.77
C GLU A 643 11.19 -28.43 -7.24
N LYS A 644 10.66 -27.35 -6.66
CA LYS A 644 10.60 -27.14 -5.21
C LYS A 644 9.69 -28.12 -4.49
N HIS A 645 8.52 -28.43 -5.08
CA HIS A 645 7.48 -29.18 -4.38
C HIS A 645 7.35 -30.63 -4.84
N LYS A 646 7.95 -31.02 -5.97
CA LYS A 646 7.85 -32.37 -6.56
C LYS A 646 6.41 -32.94 -6.47
N PRO A 647 5.39 -32.19 -6.96
CA PRO A 647 3.99 -32.45 -6.63
C PRO A 647 3.47 -33.79 -7.17
N LEU A 648 2.50 -34.40 -6.49
CA LEU A 648 1.74 -35.54 -7.00
C LEU A 648 0.90 -35.14 -8.23
N LEU A 649 0.32 -33.94 -8.21
CA LEU A 649 -0.56 -33.43 -9.26
C LEU A 649 -0.47 -31.90 -9.30
N VAL A 650 -0.45 -31.33 -10.51
CA VAL A 650 -0.55 -29.89 -10.76
C VAL A 650 -1.82 -29.57 -11.54
N ILE A 651 -2.65 -28.68 -11.00
CA ILE A 651 -3.88 -28.21 -11.64
C ILE A 651 -3.80 -26.70 -11.84
N HIS A 652 -4.03 -26.25 -13.07
CA HIS A 652 -4.15 -24.83 -13.37
C HIS A 652 -5.61 -24.48 -13.64
N VAL A 653 -6.10 -23.40 -13.03
CA VAL A 653 -7.48 -22.93 -13.20
C VAL A 653 -7.48 -21.58 -13.90
N GLY A 654 -8.22 -21.47 -15.00
CA GLY A 654 -8.43 -20.22 -15.73
C GLY A 654 -9.91 -19.86 -15.85
N VAL A 655 -10.22 -18.58 -16.01
CA VAL A 655 -11.59 -18.14 -16.31
C VAL A 655 -11.81 -18.10 -17.82
N SER A 656 -12.92 -18.65 -18.29
CA SER A 656 -13.37 -18.53 -19.67
C SER A 656 -14.72 -17.83 -19.74
N SER A 657 -14.78 -16.68 -20.42
CA SER A 657 -16.04 -15.94 -20.61
C SER A 657 -16.98 -16.61 -21.60
N ARG A 658 -16.47 -17.54 -22.41
CA ARG A 658 -17.23 -18.25 -23.46
C ARG A 658 -18.00 -19.43 -22.88
N ASP A 659 -17.44 -20.09 -21.88
CA ASP A 659 -17.99 -21.32 -21.34
C ASP A 659 -19.11 -21.06 -20.32
N ASN A 660 -20.02 -22.02 -20.25
CA ASN A 660 -21.08 -22.11 -19.24
C ASN A 660 -20.91 -23.38 -18.39
N THR A 661 -19.91 -24.21 -18.69
CA THR A 661 -19.58 -25.46 -17.99
C THR A 661 -18.15 -25.37 -17.45
N ILE A 662 -17.77 -26.29 -16.57
CA ILE A 662 -16.36 -26.47 -16.22
C ILE A 662 -15.71 -27.31 -17.32
N VAL A 663 -14.64 -26.82 -17.93
CA VAL A 663 -14.01 -27.46 -19.10
C VAL A 663 -12.63 -28.01 -18.73
N LEU A 664 -12.40 -29.29 -18.99
CA LEU A 664 -11.11 -29.97 -18.84
C LEU A 664 -10.37 -29.93 -20.18
N GLU A 665 -9.21 -29.29 -20.23
CA GLU A 665 -8.47 -29.11 -21.48
C GLU A 665 -7.56 -30.31 -21.75
N GLY A 666 -7.64 -30.90 -22.94
CA GLY A 666 -6.95 -32.14 -23.32
C GLY A 666 -5.62 -31.94 -24.05
N CYS A 667 -5.30 -30.74 -24.52
CA CYS A 667 -4.02 -30.46 -25.15
C CYS A 667 -3.66 -28.97 -25.10
N ALA A 668 -2.39 -28.68 -25.35
CA ALA A 668 -1.86 -27.32 -25.49
C ALA A 668 -0.83 -27.25 -26.64
N HIS A 669 -0.64 -26.06 -27.22
CA HIS A 669 0.30 -25.85 -28.33
C HIS A 669 1.51 -25.01 -27.92
N LYS A 670 2.66 -25.29 -28.51
CA LYS A 670 3.90 -24.56 -28.25
C LYS A 670 3.86 -23.11 -28.70
N SER A 671 3.10 -22.81 -29.73
CA SER A 671 3.20 -21.56 -30.49
C SER A 671 1.85 -20.92 -30.80
N GLY A 672 1.87 -19.64 -31.18
CA GLY A 672 0.69 -18.88 -31.58
C GLY A 672 0.26 -17.83 -30.55
N TYR A 673 1.14 -17.51 -29.59
CA TYR A 673 0.89 -16.53 -28.54
C TYR A 673 1.16 -15.11 -29.06
N THR A 674 0.15 -14.49 -29.65
CA THR A 674 0.23 -13.13 -30.22
C THR A 674 -0.42 -12.07 -29.33
N LYS A 675 -1.15 -12.47 -28.29
CA LYS A 675 -1.83 -11.57 -27.37
C LYS A 675 -0.90 -11.13 -26.25
N TYR A 676 -0.85 -9.82 -26.02
CA TYR A 676 -0.09 -9.22 -24.93
C TYR A 676 -0.63 -9.60 -23.55
N ASP A 677 0.29 -9.89 -22.64
CA ASP A 677 0.02 -10.13 -21.23
C ASP A 677 -0.21 -8.81 -20.45
N ILE A 678 -0.44 -8.88 -19.13
CA ILE A 678 -0.68 -7.66 -18.31
C ILE A 678 0.54 -6.74 -18.20
N PHE A 679 1.70 -7.19 -18.68
CA PHE A 679 2.95 -6.43 -18.75
C PHE A 679 3.24 -5.94 -20.18
N GLY A 680 2.30 -6.11 -21.12
CA GLY A 680 2.44 -5.72 -22.51
C GLY A 680 3.46 -6.57 -23.27
N LEU A 681 3.66 -7.83 -22.86
CA LEU A 681 4.64 -8.75 -23.46
C LEU A 681 3.96 -9.92 -24.16
N THR A 682 4.63 -10.45 -25.17
CA THR A 682 4.39 -11.78 -25.75
C THR A 682 5.66 -12.63 -25.52
N PRO A 683 5.55 -13.96 -25.48
CA PRO A 683 6.74 -14.78 -25.32
C PRO A 683 7.61 -14.68 -26.59
N PRO A 684 8.94 -14.87 -26.50
CA PRO A 684 9.83 -14.78 -27.65
C PRO A 684 9.33 -15.65 -28.82
N GLN A 685 9.29 -15.06 -30.02
CA GLN A 685 8.76 -15.71 -31.24
C GLN A 685 7.29 -16.17 -31.15
N GLY A 686 6.54 -15.75 -30.12
CA GLY A 686 5.18 -16.22 -29.86
C GLY A 686 5.12 -17.69 -29.46
N GLN A 687 6.18 -18.22 -28.83
CA GLN A 687 6.32 -19.63 -28.45
C GLN A 687 6.71 -19.82 -26.99
N CYS A 688 6.31 -20.93 -26.38
CA CYS A 688 6.85 -21.38 -25.10
C CYS A 688 8.27 -21.90 -25.28
N SER A 689 9.16 -21.50 -24.36
CA SER A 689 10.57 -21.89 -24.35
C SER A 689 10.78 -23.35 -23.94
N LEU A 690 9.82 -23.95 -23.23
CA LEU A 690 9.95 -25.29 -22.65
C LEU A 690 9.24 -26.35 -23.50
N GLY A 691 9.92 -27.43 -23.85
CA GLY A 691 9.36 -28.54 -24.64
C GLY A 691 9.57 -28.37 -26.15
N GLU A 692 9.64 -29.49 -26.89
CA GLU A 692 10.01 -29.50 -28.32
C GLU A 692 8.81 -29.65 -29.25
N ASN A 693 7.80 -30.40 -28.83
CA ASN A 693 6.66 -30.77 -29.67
C ASN A 693 5.67 -29.61 -29.83
N ASN A 694 5.22 -29.34 -31.06
CA ASN A 694 4.28 -28.26 -31.36
C ASN A 694 2.93 -28.38 -30.63
N ARG A 695 2.54 -29.59 -30.23
CA ARG A 695 1.32 -29.88 -29.48
C ARG A 695 1.59 -31.01 -28.50
N LEU A 696 1.15 -30.83 -27.26
CA LEU A 696 1.21 -31.83 -26.20
C LEU A 696 -0.20 -32.24 -25.80
N GLU A 697 -0.43 -33.55 -25.65
CA GLU A 697 -1.69 -34.10 -25.15
C GLU A 697 -1.58 -34.42 -23.66
N ASN A 698 -2.69 -34.30 -22.95
CA ASN A 698 -2.81 -34.75 -21.58
C ASN A 698 -2.78 -36.28 -21.53
N ALA A 699 -2.03 -36.88 -20.61
CA ALA A 699 -2.00 -38.33 -20.44
C ALA A 699 -3.08 -38.88 -19.48
N LEU A 700 -3.83 -38.01 -18.79
CA LEU A 700 -5.00 -38.38 -17.99
C LEU A 700 -6.21 -38.68 -18.88
N ASP A 701 -7.04 -39.66 -18.51
CA ASP A 701 -8.31 -39.93 -19.19
C ASP A 701 -9.38 -38.90 -18.79
N LEU A 702 -9.36 -37.75 -19.47
CA LEU A 702 -10.28 -36.64 -19.19
C LEU A 702 -11.75 -37.01 -19.43
N LYS A 703 -12.04 -37.97 -20.32
CA LYS A 703 -13.41 -38.43 -20.57
C LYS A 703 -13.92 -39.26 -19.40
N TYR A 704 -13.09 -40.14 -18.87
CA TYR A 704 -13.38 -40.87 -17.64
C TYR A 704 -13.58 -39.91 -16.46
N ILE A 705 -12.63 -38.99 -16.24
CA ILE A 705 -12.70 -38.01 -15.14
C ILE A 705 -13.99 -37.17 -15.24
N SER A 706 -14.30 -36.62 -16.42
CA SER A 706 -15.53 -35.84 -16.63
C SER A 706 -16.79 -36.69 -16.41
N SER A 707 -16.80 -37.95 -16.85
CA SER A 707 -17.93 -38.86 -16.64
C SER A 707 -18.17 -39.14 -15.15
N GLU A 708 -17.12 -39.46 -14.39
CA GLU A 708 -17.22 -39.75 -12.95
C GLU A 708 -17.67 -38.52 -12.14
N VAL A 709 -17.13 -37.35 -12.46
CA VAL A 709 -17.52 -36.10 -11.77
C VAL A 709 -18.98 -35.75 -12.08
N ASN A 710 -19.44 -35.93 -13.32
CA ASN A 710 -20.84 -35.69 -13.68
C ASN A 710 -21.81 -36.66 -13.00
N LYS A 711 -21.39 -37.90 -12.67
CA LYS A 711 -22.19 -38.85 -11.88
C LYS A 711 -22.38 -38.42 -10.43
N ALA A 712 -21.48 -37.61 -9.88
CA ALA A 712 -21.60 -37.08 -8.52
C ALA A 712 -22.73 -36.05 -8.35
N ASN A 713 -23.37 -35.63 -9.46
CA ASN A 713 -24.57 -34.80 -9.50
C ASN A 713 -24.50 -33.51 -8.64
N LEU A 714 -23.41 -32.76 -8.79
CA LEU A 714 -23.13 -31.53 -8.02
C LEU A 714 -23.85 -30.27 -8.52
N ASP A 715 -24.88 -30.42 -9.36
CA ASP A 715 -25.50 -29.33 -10.14
C ASP A 715 -24.49 -28.52 -10.98
N VAL A 716 -23.37 -29.13 -11.37
CA VAL A 716 -22.32 -28.56 -12.21
C VAL A 716 -21.98 -29.58 -13.28
N ILE A 717 -21.85 -29.13 -14.53
CA ILE A 717 -21.50 -29.98 -15.67
C ILE A 717 -20.03 -29.77 -16.00
N THR A 718 -19.31 -30.88 -16.14
CA THR A 718 -17.95 -30.91 -16.71
C THR A 718 -17.97 -31.38 -18.16
N THR A 719 -17.11 -30.81 -18.99
CA THR A 719 -16.90 -31.20 -20.39
C THR A 719 -15.41 -31.25 -20.72
N VAL A 720 -15.04 -31.88 -21.84
CA VAL A 720 -13.64 -31.96 -22.29
C VAL A 720 -13.47 -31.13 -23.57
N SER A 721 -12.38 -30.37 -23.64
CA SER A 721 -12.00 -29.54 -24.78
C SER A 721 -10.59 -29.88 -25.25
N THR A 722 -10.23 -29.45 -26.46
CA THR A 722 -8.88 -29.55 -27.04
C THR A 722 -8.34 -28.17 -27.43
N ASP A 723 -8.92 -27.12 -26.87
CA ASP A 723 -8.56 -25.73 -27.15
C ASP A 723 -8.60 -24.91 -25.86
N ALA A 724 -7.44 -24.79 -25.20
CA ALA A 724 -7.28 -23.94 -24.03
C ALA A 724 -7.11 -22.44 -24.40
N GLY A 725 -7.29 -22.10 -25.68
CA GLY A 725 -7.10 -20.77 -26.25
C GLY A 725 -5.65 -20.52 -26.71
N ARG A 726 -5.32 -19.30 -27.15
CA ARG A 726 -3.93 -18.93 -27.50
C ARG A 726 -3.49 -17.72 -26.70
N TYR A 727 -3.53 -17.88 -25.37
CA TYR A 727 -3.13 -16.89 -24.39
C TYR A 727 -2.49 -17.57 -23.17
N LEU A 728 -2.48 -16.91 -22.00
CA LEU A 728 -1.81 -17.40 -20.80
C LEU A 728 -2.37 -18.72 -20.26
N CYS A 729 -3.67 -18.99 -20.44
CA CYS A 729 -4.27 -20.29 -20.09
C CYS A 729 -3.58 -21.45 -20.83
N GLU A 730 -3.35 -21.30 -22.13
CA GLU A 730 -2.67 -22.33 -22.91
C GLU A 730 -1.16 -22.32 -22.69
N PHE A 731 -0.55 -21.15 -22.42
CA PHE A 731 0.87 -21.05 -22.13
C PHE A 731 1.26 -21.74 -20.82
N ILE A 732 0.52 -21.50 -19.73
CA ILE A 732 0.75 -22.17 -18.45
C ILE A 732 0.50 -23.68 -18.56
N TYR A 733 -0.50 -24.07 -19.34
CA TYR A 733 -0.81 -25.48 -19.54
C TYR A 733 0.29 -26.19 -20.33
N TYR A 734 0.73 -25.62 -21.45
CA TYR A 734 1.84 -26.17 -22.24
C TYR A 734 3.13 -26.25 -21.42
N THR A 735 3.44 -25.22 -20.62
CA THR A 735 4.62 -25.21 -19.73
C THR A 735 4.60 -26.40 -18.76
N SER A 736 3.48 -26.68 -18.08
CA SER A 736 3.40 -27.83 -17.17
C SER A 736 3.34 -29.19 -17.89
N LEU A 737 2.66 -29.28 -19.04
CA LEU A 737 2.67 -30.51 -19.86
C LEU A 737 4.08 -30.87 -20.35
N SER A 738 4.91 -29.87 -20.67
CA SER A 738 6.31 -30.07 -21.05
C SER A 738 7.17 -30.61 -19.90
N ILE A 739 6.73 -30.47 -18.65
CA ILE A 739 7.40 -31.03 -17.47
C ILE A 739 6.89 -32.45 -17.19
N ASP A 740 5.56 -32.63 -17.07
CA ASP A 740 4.95 -33.95 -16.92
C ASP A 740 3.46 -33.96 -17.35
N ALA A 741 3.18 -34.62 -18.47
CA ALA A 741 1.83 -34.73 -19.03
C ALA A 741 0.90 -35.69 -18.27
N SER A 742 1.44 -36.57 -17.41
CA SER A 742 0.66 -37.52 -16.59
C SER A 742 0.18 -36.94 -15.26
N ARG A 743 0.77 -35.81 -14.84
CA ARG A 743 0.48 -35.15 -13.55
C ARG A 743 0.04 -33.70 -13.71
N THR A 744 -0.49 -33.33 -14.86
CA THR A 744 -0.93 -31.96 -15.17
C THR A 744 -2.37 -31.94 -15.65
N LEU A 745 -3.16 -30.99 -15.19
CA LEU A 745 -4.48 -30.68 -15.75
C LEU A 745 -4.72 -29.17 -15.82
N PHE A 746 -5.38 -28.71 -16.88
CA PHE A 746 -5.90 -27.35 -16.95
C PHE A 746 -7.44 -27.37 -16.96
N ILE A 747 -8.05 -26.49 -16.16
CA ILE A 747 -9.50 -26.38 -15.98
C ILE A 747 -9.94 -24.95 -16.28
N HIS A 748 -10.84 -24.78 -17.24
CA HIS A 748 -11.58 -23.52 -17.41
C HIS A 748 -12.85 -23.52 -16.56
N VAL A 749 -13.07 -22.42 -15.83
CA VAL A 749 -14.29 -22.15 -15.08
C VAL A 749 -15.06 -20.96 -15.67
N PRO A 750 -16.40 -20.97 -15.63
CA PRO A 750 -17.19 -19.80 -16.04
C PRO A 750 -17.04 -18.63 -15.05
N PRO A 751 -17.43 -17.40 -15.44
CA PRO A 751 -17.43 -16.26 -14.53
C PRO A 751 -18.40 -16.43 -13.34
N LEU A 752 -18.04 -15.89 -12.17
CA LEU A 752 -18.73 -16.07 -10.87
C LEU A 752 -20.25 -15.80 -10.84
N ASN A 753 -20.77 -15.00 -11.77
CA ASN A 753 -22.17 -14.59 -11.83
C ASN A 753 -22.91 -15.07 -13.08
N LYS A 754 -22.33 -16.02 -13.84
CA LYS A 754 -22.88 -16.46 -15.12
C LYS A 754 -23.68 -17.77 -14.99
N THR A 755 -23.05 -18.83 -14.49
CA THR A 755 -23.66 -20.17 -14.50
C THR A 755 -23.57 -20.89 -13.16
N TYR A 756 -22.44 -20.79 -12.46
CA TYR A 756 -22.21 -21.45 -11.18
C TYR A 756 -21.62 -20.47 -10.17
N SER A 757 -21.92 -20.69 -8.88
CA SER A 757 -21.27 -19.95 -7.79
C SER A 757 -19.85 -20.47 -7.56
N ALA A 758 -19.02 -19.67 -6.87
CA ALA A 758 -17.65 -20.07 -6.52
C ALA A 758 -17.62 -21.39 -5.73
N GLU A 759 -18.58 -21.57 -4.81
CA GLU A 759 -18.72 -22.75 -3.95
C GLU A 759 -18.99 -24.01 -4.78
N LYS A 760 -19.92 -23.92 -5.74
CA LYS A 760 -20.24 -25.03 -6.65
C LYS A 760 -19.03 -25.41 -7.52
N MET A 761 -18.31 -24.40 -8.03
CA MET A 761 -17.12 -24.64 -8.85
C MET A 761 -15.97 -25.27 -8.03
N ALA A 762 -15.72 -24.78 -6.81
CA ALA A 762 -14.70 -25.33 -5.93
C ALA A 762 -15.05 -26.78 -5.50
N ALA A 763 -16.31 -27.07 -5.18
CA ALA A 763 -16.76 -28.43 -4.86
C ALA A 763 -16.57 -29.40 -6.04
N CYS A 764 -16.82 -28.93 -7.26
CA CYS A 764 -16.58 -29.70 -8.48
C CYS A 764 -15.09 -29.98 -8.68
N ILE A 765 -14.21 -28.98 -8.52
CA ILE A 765 -12.75 -29.15 -8.63
C ILE A 765 -12.21 -30.09 -7.54
N LYS A 766 -12.71 -30.01 -6.31
CA LYS A 766 -12.39 -30.98 -5.25
C LYS A 766 -12.73 -32.42 -5.66
N THR A 767 -13.87 -32.60 -6.33
CA THR A 767 -14.30 -33.92 -6.82
C THR A 767 -13.41 -34.40 -7.97
N ILE A 768 -13.00 -33.52 -8.89
CA ILE A 768 -12.00 -33.81 -9.93
C ILE A 768 -10.70 -34.30 -9.30
N ILE A 769 -10.18 -33.59 -8.29
CA ILE A 769 -8.98 -33.99 -7.54
C ILE A 769 -9.17 -35.38 -6.92
N SER A 770 -10.31 -35.64 -6.27
CA SER A 770 -10.62 -36.95 -5.68
C SER A 770 -10.60 -38.08 -6.71
N VAL A 771 -11.19 -37.87 -7.89
CA VAL A 771 -11.21 -38.88 -8.97
C VAL A 771 -9.81 -39.16 -9.47
N ILE A 772 -9.01 -38.12 -9.76
CA ILE A 772 -7.64 -38.27 -10.26
C ILE A 772 -6.74 -38.97 -9.23
N ILE A 773 -6.82 -38.57 -7.96
CA ILE A 773 -6.03 -39.17 -6.89
C ILE A 773 -6.39 -40.65 -6.73
N LYS A 774 -7.69 -40.97 -6.74
CA LYS A 774 -8.14 -42.37 -6.70
C LYS A 774 -7.58 -43.14 -7.88
N ASP A 775 -7.69 -42.61 -9.10
CA ASP A 775 -7.19 -43.25 -10.31
C ASP A 775 -5.67 -43.53 -10.23
N ILE A 776 -4.88 -42.54 -9.79
CA ILE A 776 -3.43 -42.67 -9.56
C ILE A 776 -3.13 -43.77 -8.52
N PHE A 777 -3.88 -43.83 -7.42
CA PHE A 777 -3.67 -44.84 -6.38
C PHE A 777 -4.26 -46.22 -6.71
N THR A 778 -5.27 -46.31 -7.59
CA THR A 778 -5.88 -47.58 -8.04
C THR A 778 -5.20 -48.20 -9.25
N THR A 779 -4.38 -47.45 -9.99
CA THR A 779 -3.56 -47.96 -11.10
C THR A 779 -2.20 -48.52 -10.65
N LYS A 780 -1.81 -48.32 -9.38
CA LYS A 780 -0.69 -49.00 -8.70
C LYS A 780 -1.13 -50.22 -7.86
N PRO A 781 -1.75 -51.25 -8.46
CA PRO A 781 -1.45 -52.61 -8.03
C PRO A 781 -1.07 -53.49 -9.23
N ASN A 782 0.12 -54.11 -9.14
CA ASN A 782 0.70 -55.08 -10.07
C ASN A 782 1.37 -54.52 -11.34
N SER A 783 2.60 -54.03 -11.21
CA SER A 783 3.66 -54.44 -12.13
C SER A 783 4.99 -54.51 -11.37
N LEU A 784 5.47 -55.74 -11.23
CA LEU A 784 6.82 -56.13 -10.84
C LEU A 784 7.85 -55.69 -11.90
#